data_AF-A0A0D6MBI4-F1
#
_entry.id   AF-A0A0D6MBI4-F1
#
_cell.length_a   1.000
_cell.length_b   1.000
_cell.length_c   1.000
_cell.angle_alpha   90.00
_cell.angle_beta   90.00
_cell.angle_gamma   90.00
#
_symmetry.space_group_name_H-M   'P 1'
#
loop_
_entity.id
_entity.type
_entity.pdbx_description
1 polymer ?
#
loop_
_entity_poly.entity_id
_entity_poly.type
_entity_poly.pdbx_seq_one_letter_code
_entity_poly.pdbx_strand_id
1 'polypeptide(L)'
;MFTIDKCGCCSYVGRRGDGPQAISIGKNCDKFGIVVHELGHVVGFWHEHTRPDRDQYVDIFYKSIQPGQDYNFEKSKPEEVDSLGEPYDFNSIMHYARDTFSRGTFHDTILPKPSLGFRSEIGQRVQLSEGDIRQAKKLYKCAACGDTLLDESADLIPSAAGKCVWRIIAAEGQTIFLNLTGAFLNSPNSACIVEQDNAIIVRDGYSAKAPMSIGKYYSVCGGPIYADSGVIQSPRYPEPYPPNADCLWTVHVSEGYQVAVEIVFFHLEQHKDCIYDRVVLWESTESGAPLATLCGSITKRQIVTKASNEMVIRLFSDNSVQKSGFEIAFVRELDECAAGKHQCEQRCVNTVGSFRCDCRVGYSLRPDGRTCESTCGGYIRATSGSFASPNFPHQYPSSKNCVWEIEANEGYQIFLNFTTFNVEGMKTECAYDYVKIGESEKLCGDYAEPLLFTSTTNRVRVEFVSDSSVERTGFYAHFIADLNECQADNAGCEHICQNRLGEITTPNYPSDYPKGQNCTWHFVTTPGHRLMLTFSSFQIEEHSQCKYDSASIYDGGDTNAPLIYDGPDPMQHRMFGRYCGDEIPDSITSTGPEILLILHTDDSEEEKGFVAEYREAPRSHDSGATQSLNQKLPVANDESASIRRLGKAPCVRRGIKRWAVTQSYCHLASRNNRADCSYSIREQLDLGVRYLDLRVSYPPAKVRESSSDFRLIHALYGPKLQDVLQEVVDFLQTNTKEVILLDMNHLYDFDVDTYALLKSQIIKVLGNARICPVNLPNKTSLDYMWTNGYRVIIFSPVNEEASLFWPSTLIPSPWPNTNKVNSLLQILESELDTRCKSCDPVAFFVSQGVLTPKASDVVRKWFSSLRSALSQTATKRVLQWLATVAEKKKEKINVVILDFVDEQSSSEIISLNGPNPKSISIR
;
A
#
# COMPACT_ATOMS: atom_id res chain seq x y z
N MET A 1 -9.47 -39.37 -59.81
CA MET A 1 -8.29 -40.20 -60.12
C MET A 1 -7.53 -39.50 -61.22
N PHE A 2 -6.27 -39.14 -60.99
CA PHE A 2 -5.46 -38.47 -62.02
C PHE A 2 -4.89 -39.51 -62.97
N THR A 3 -5.06 -39.29 -64.27
CA THR A 3 -4.62 -40.16 -65.37
C THR A 3 -3.88 -39.34 -66.42
N ILE A 4 -3.28 -40.02 -67.40
CA ILE A 4 -2.68 -39.39 -68.58
C ILE A 4 -3.38 -39.98 -69.80
N ASP A 5 -4.19 -39.17 -70.49
CA ASP A 5 -4.93 -39.57 -71.69
C ASP A 5 -4.54 -38.68 -72.89
N LYS A 6 -4.87 -39.13 -74.10
CA LYS A 6 -4.56 -38.46 -75.38
C LYS A 6 -5.24 -37.10 -75.54
N CYS A 7 -6.30 -36.83 -74.76
CA CYS A 7 -6.99 -35.54 -74.77
C CYS A 7 -6.15 -34.39 -74.17
N GLY A 8 -5.00 -34.67 -73.52
CA GLY A 8 -4.19 -33.64 -72.86
C GLY A 8 -4.71 -33.32 -71.46
N CYS A 9 -5.05 -32.05 -71.22
CA CYS A 9 -5.72 -31.61 -70.00
C CYS A 9 -7.23 -31.68 -70.24
N CYS A 10 -7.90 -32.68 -69.65
CA CYS A 10 -9.34 -32.82 -69.84
C CYS A 10 -10.02 -33.57 -68.69
N SER A 11 -11.29 -33.26 -68.48
CA SER A 11 -12.15 -33.91 -67.51
C SER A 11 -13.60 -33.93 -67.98
N TYR A 12 -14.37 -34.93 -67.53
CA TYR A 12 -15.81 -34.93 -67.76
C TYR A 12 -16.52 -33.99 -66.77
N VAL A 13 -17.59 -33.36 -67.24
CA VAL A 13 -18.42 -32.52 -66.37
C VAL A 13 -19.28 -33.40 -65.44
N GLY A 14 -19.13 -33.18 -64.14
CA GLY A 14 -19.83 -33.90 -63.07
C GLY A 14 -19.38 -35.35 -62.89
N ARG A 15 -19.98 -36.02 -61.91
CA ARG A 15 -19.72 -37.45 -61.65
C ARG A 15 -20.37 -38.32 -62.73
N ARG A 16 -19.57 -39.17 -63.39
CA ARG A 16 -20.06 -40.18 -64.33
C ARG A 16 -19.93 -41.59 -63.75
N GLY A 17 -21.08 -42.23 -63.53
CA GLY A 17 -21.17 -43.59 -62.97
C GLY A 17 -20.82 -43.68 -61.49
N ASP A 18 -20.80 -44.91 -60.96
CA ASP A 18 -20.58 -45.15 -59.52
C ASP A 18 -19.11 -45.25 -59.12
N GLY A 19 -18.20 -45.32 -60.09
CA GLY A 19 -16.75 -45.40 -59.90
C GLY A 19 -16.06 -44.04 -59.68
N PRO A 20 -14.72 -44.04 -59.49
CA PRO A 20 -13.94 -42.82 -59.36
C PRO A 20 -13.89 -42.03 -60.68
N GLN A 21 -14.09 -40.71 -60.60
CA GLN A 21 -13.99 -39.83 -61.76
C GLN A 21 -12.52 -39.67 -62.20
N ALA A 22 -12.23 -39.96 -63.47
CA ALA A 22 -10.89 -39.77 -64.04
C ALA A 22 -10.69 -38.32 -64.51
N ILE A 23 -9.51 -37.76 -64.25
CA ILE A 23 -9.05 -36.44 -64.68
C ILE A 23 -7.72 -36.63 -65.41
N SER A 24 -7.66 -36.26 -66.69
CA SER A 24 -6.42 -36.35 -67.47
C SER A 24 -5.56 -35.11 -67.24
N ILE A 25 -4.37 -35.29 -66.68
CA ILE A 25 -3.35 -34.25 -66.55
C ILE A 25 -2.18 -34.65 -67.43
N GLY A 26 -2.28 -34.28 -68.71
CA GLY A 26 -1.25 -34.53 -69.72
C GLY A 26 0.02 -33.69 -69.55
N LYS A 27 0.90 -33.77 -70.54
CA LYS A 27 2.17 -33.02 -70.56
C LYS A 27 1.91 -31.51 -70.52
N ASN A 28 2.53 -30.80 -69.57
CA ASN A 28 2.38 -29.36 -69.27
C ASN A 28 1.04 -28.92 -68.64
N CYS A 29 0.21 -29.87 -68.18
CA CYS A 29 -1.06 -29.61 -67.50
C CYS A 29 -0.94 -29.49 -65.97
N ASP A 30 0.25 -29.69 -65.42
CA ASP A 30 0.55 -29.73 -63.98
C ASP A 30 0.60 -28.35 -63.31
N LYS A 31 0.31 -27.29 -64.05
CA LYS A 31 0.17 -25.93 -63.50
C LYS A 31 -1.10 -25.83 -62.67
N PHE A 32 -1.01 -25.18 -61.51
CA PHE A 32 -2.10 -25.02 -60.55
C PHE A 32 -3.44 -24.64 -61.20
N GLY A 33 -3.51 -23.55 -61.96
CA GLY A 33 -4.76 -23.11 -62.55
C GLY A 33 -5.34 -24.04 -63.63
N ILE A 34 -4.50 -24.85 -64.29
CA ILE A 34 -4.98 -25.86 -65.25
C ILE A 34 -5.61 -27.02 -64.47
N VAL A 35 -4.96 -27.50 -63.43
CA VAL A 35 -5.51 -28.56 -62.57
C VAL A 35 -6.83 -28.12 -61.92
N VAL A 36 -6.90 -26.87 -61.42
CA VAL A 36 -8.12 -26.32 -60.83
C VAL A 36 -9.25 -26.19 -61.86
N HIS A 37 -8.94 -25.80 -63.10
CA HIS A 37 -9.91 -25.78 -64.21
C HIS A 37 -10.51 -27.18 -64.46
N GLU A 38 -9.67 -28.21 -64.54
CA GLU A 38 -10.15 -29.59 -64.76
C GLU A 38 -10.98 -30.12 -63.57
N LEU A 39 -10.63 -29.70 -62.35
CA LEU A 39 -11.43 -29.97 -61.15
C LEU A 39 -12.77 -29.23 -61.20
N GLY A 40 -12.84 -28.03 -61.79
CA GLY A 40 -14.09 -27.31 -62.04
C GLY A 40 -15.08 -28.15 -62.85
N HIS A 41 -14.62 -28.83 -63.91
CA HIS A 41 -15.45 -29.80 -64.63
C HIS A 41 -15.93 -30.94 -63.73
N VAL A 42 -15.08 -31.52 -62.88
CA VAL A 42 -15.50 -32.59 -61.95
C VAL A 42 -16.60 -32.12 -60.99
N VAL A 43 -16.50 -30.87 -60.53
CA VAL A 43 -17.51 -30.21 -59.68
C VAL A 43 -18.81 -29.95 -60.45
N GLY A 44 -18.80 -30.03 -61.78
CA GLY A 44 -19.99 -29.88 -62.62
C GLY A 44 -20.05 -28.57 -63.39
N PHE A 45 -18.96 -27.81 -63.45
CA PHE A 45 -18.91 -26.58 -64.22
C PHE A 45 -18.66 -26.84 -65.69
N TRP A 46 -19.38 -26.10 -66.52
CA TRP A 46 -19.12 -25.96 -67.94
C TRP A 46 -18.26 -24.72 -68.18
N HIS A 47 -17.75 -24.56 -69.41
CA HIS A 47 -17.02 -23.36 -69.75
C HIS A 47 -17.94 -22.13 -69.72
N GLU A 48 -17.52 -21.06 -69.05
CA GLU A 48 -18.36 -19.88 -68.84
C GLU A 48 -18.77 -19.20 -70.17
N HIS A 49 -17.92 -19.29 -71.20
CA HIS A 49 -18.20 -18.75 -72.53
C HIS A 49 -19.20 -19.57 -73.35
N THR A 50 -19.59 -20.78 -72.92
CA THR A 50 -20.59 -21.60 -73.64
C THR A 50 -22.00 -21.41 -73.09
N ARG A 51 -22.21 -20.55 -72.09
CA ARG A 51 -23.54 -20.29 -71.51
C ARG A 51 -24.58 -19.88 -72.57
N PRO A 52 -25.86 -20.28 -72.43
CA PRO A 52 -26.91 -19.91 -73.39
C PRO A 52 -27.09 -18.39 -73.59
N ASP A 53 -26.80 -17.59 -72.56
CA ASP A 53 -26.93 -16.13 -72.55
C ASP A 53 -25.66 -15.37 -72.97
N ARG A 54 -24.55 -16.05 -73.32
CA ARG A 54 -23.25 -15.36 -73.52
C ARG A 54 -23.23 -14.24 -74.57
N ASP A 55 -24.13 -14.26 -75.57
CA ASP A 55 -24.17 -13.22 -76.63
C ASP A 55 -24.53 -11.84 -76.06
N GLN A 56 -25.05 -11.78 -74.83
CA GLN A 56 -25.31 -10.50 -74.16
C GLN A 56 -24.03 -9.86 -73.59
N TYR A 57 -22.96 -10.65 -73.45
CA TYR A 57 -21.77 -10.29 -72.69
C TYR A 57 -20.49 -10.30 -73.52
N VAL A 58 -20.35 -11.24 -74.45
CA VAL A 58 -19.15 -11.43 -75.27
C VAL A 58 -19.51 -11.54 -76.76
N ASP A 59 -18.57 -11.12 -77.61
CA ASP A 59 -18.60 -11.34 -79.06
C ASP A 59 -17.59 -12.42 -79.44
N ILE A 60 -18.04 -13.40 -80.24
CA ILE A 60 -17.20 -14.48 -80.79
C ILE A 60 -16.81 -14.16 -82.23
N PHE A 61 -15.52 -14.10 -82.51
CA PHE A 61 -14.99 -13.81 -83.84
C PHE A 61 -14.69 -15.11 -84.59
N TYR A 62 -15.72 -15.79 -85.08
CA TYR A 62 -15.58 -17.12 -85.72
C TYR A 62 -14.53 -17.19 -86.84
N LYS A 63 -14.36 -16.10 -87.62
CA LYS A 63 -13.33 -16.06 -88.65
C LYS A 63 -11.93 -16.23 -88.04
N SER A 64 -11.68 -15.66 -86.87
CA SER A 64 -10.39 -15.70 -86.15
C SER A 64 -10.05 -17.06 -85.54
N ILE A 65 -11.00 -18.00 -85.47
CA ILE A 65 -10.80 -19.32 -84.87
C ILE A 65 -10.10 -20.26 -85.87
N GLN A 66 -9.21 -21.12 -85.37
CA GLN A 66 -8.57 -22.18 -86.16
C GLN A 66 -9.62 -23.12 -86.79
N PRO A 67 -9.46 -23.53 -88.07
CA PRO A 67 -10.41 -24.45 -88.72
C PRO A 67 -10.61 -25.74 -87.91
N GLY A 68 -11.87 -26.07 -87.61
CA GLY A 68 -12.26 -27.28 -86.87
C GLY A 68 -12.23 -27.14 -85.34
N GLN A 69 -11.99 -25.94 -84.81
CA GLN A 69 -12.05 -25.64 -83.36
C GLN A 69 -13.26 -24.77 -82.96
N ASP A 70 -14.10 -24.41 -83.93
CA ASP A 70 -15.30 -23.58 -83.78
C ASP A 70 -16.34 -24.21 -82.85
N TYR A 71 -16.40 -25.55 -82.78
CA TYR A 71 -17.31 -26.28 -81.88
C TYR A 71 -17.07 -25.95 -80.39
N ASN A 72 -15.85 -25.59 -79.98
CA ASN A 72 -15.55 -25.23 -78.59
C ASN A 72 -16.19 -23.89 -78.14
N PHE A 73 -16.73 -23.12 -79.09
CA PHE A 73 -17.40 -21.83 -78.84
C PHE A 73 -18.91 -21.92 -79.08
N GLU A 74 -19.45 -23.11 -79.34
CA GLU A 74 -20.88 -23.31 -79.45
C GLU A 74 -21.57 -23.13 -78.09
N LYS A 75 -22.78 -22.57 -78.11
CA LYS A 75 -23.62 -22.50 -76.92
C LYS A 75 -24.02 -23.89 -76.48
N SER A 76 -23.90 -24.15 -75.19
CA SER A 76 -24.57 -25.28 -74.57
C SER A 76 -26.09 -25.08 -74.59
N LYS A 77 -26.86 -26.17 -74.60
CA LYS A 77 -28.32 -26.07 -74.55
C LYS A 77 -28.79 -25.65 -73.14
N PRO A 78 -29.90 -24.89 -73.02
CA PRO A 78 -30.43 -24.48 -71.71
C PRO A 78 -30.75 -25.63 -70.75
N GLU A 79 -31.00 -26.83 -71.28
CA GLU A 79 -31.30 -28.04 -70.50
C GLU A 79 -30.04 -28.76 -69.98
N GLU A 80 -28.87 -28.46 -70.56
CA GLU A 80 -27.60 -29.15 -70.27
C GLU A 80 -26.72 -28.36 -69.29
N VAL A 81 -26.94 -27.04 -69.16
CA VAL A 81 -26.16 -26.13 -68.31
C VAL A 81 -27.08 -25.22 -67.51
N ASP A 82 -26.87 -25.16 -66.20
CA ASP A 82 -27.59 -24.26 -65.30
C ASP A 82 -26.60 -23.36 -64.55
N SER A 83 -26.69 -22.06 -64.79
CA SER A 83 -25.85 -21.06 -64.11
C SER A 83 -26.31 -20.75 -62.68
N LEU A 84 -27.42 -21.34 -62.22
CA LEU A 84 -28.00 -21.18 -60.88
C LEU A 84 -28.28 -19.71 -60.50
N GLY A 85 -28.63 -18.92 -61.52
CA GLY A 85 -28.89 -17.49 -61.41
C GLY A 85 -27.65 -16.62 -61.13
N GLU A 86 -26.43 -17.14 -61.29
CA GLU A 86 -25.22 -16.32 -61.18
C GLU A 86 -25.02 -15.41 -62.42
N PRO A 87 -24.51 -14.18 -62.22
CA PRO A 87 -24.17 -13.29 -63.32
C PRO A 87 -23.03 -13.88 -64.17
N TYR A 88 -22.86 -13.35 -65.38
CA TYR A 88 -21.77 -13.76 -66.26
C TYR A 88 -20.41 -13.38 -65.67
N ASP A 89 -19.51 -14.35 -65.49
CA ASP A 89 -18.24 -14.14 -64.81
C ASP A 89 -17.03 -14.15 -65.76
N PHE A 90 -16.62 -12.96 -66.18
CA PHE A 90 -15.44 -12.76 -67.04
C PHE A 90 -14.12 -13.26 -66.43
N ASN A 91 -14.05 -13.36 -65.10
CA ASN A 91 -12.88 -13.80 -64.35
C ASN A 91 -12.95 -15.28 -63.95
N SER A 92 -14.01 -16.00 -64.33
CA SER A 92 -14.13 -17.43 -64.06
C SER A 92 -12.91 -18.18 -64.57
N ILE A 93 -12.40 -19.11 -63.76
CA ILE A 93 -11.33 -20.02 -64.20
C ILE A 93 -11.81 -20.92 -65.36
N MET A 94 -13.13 -21.07 -65.52
CA MET A 94 -13.79 -21.81 -66.59
C MET A 94 -13.97 -20.99 -67.87
N HIS A 95 -13.60 -19.71 -67.90
CA HIS A 95 -13.66 -18.88 -69.10
C HIS A 95 -12.40 -19.06 -69.97
N TYR A 96 -12.55 -19.01 -71.29
CA TYR A 96 -11.40 -18.99 -72.22
C TYR A 96 -10.72 -17.62 -72.26
N ALA A 97 -9.40 -17.63 -72.50
CA ALA A 97 -8.66 -16.41 -72.78
C ALA A 97 -9.03 -15.88 -74.18
N ARG A 98 -8.82 -14.58 -74.40
CA ARG A 98 -9.25 -13.85 -75.62
C ARG A 98 -8.71 -14.41 -76.95
N ASP A 99 -7.59 -15.12 -76.92
CA ASP A 99 -6.87 -15.66 -78.08
C ASP A 99 -6.89 -17.20 -78.13
N THR A 100 -7.66 -17.85 -77.24
CA THR A 100 -7.77 -19.32 -77.22
C THR A 100 -8.27 -19.83 -78.57
N PHE A 101 -7.58 -20.82 -79.15
CA PHE A 101 -7.81 -21.35 -80.50
C PHE A 101 -7.73 -20.32 -81.64
N SER A 102 -7.00 -19.21 -81.46
CA SER A 102 -6.81 -18.22 -82.52
C SER A 102 -5.92 -18.73 -83.65
N ARG A 103 -6.27 -18.38 -84.89
CA ARG A 103 -5.48 -18.70 -86.10
C ARG A 103 -4.20 -17.85 -86.24
N GLY A 104 -4.00 -16.84 -85.41
CA GLY A 104 -2.82 -15.97 -85.46
C GLY A 104 -2.59 -15.19 -84.17
N THR A 105 -1.34 -14.81 -83.93
CA THR A 105 -0.82 -14.29 -82.65
C THR A 105 -1.46 -13.00 -82.14
N PHE A 106 -2.20 -12.27 -82.98
CA PHE A 106 -2.84 -10.98 -82.62
C PHE A 106 -4.33 -10.93 -82.98
N HIS A 107 -4.96 -12.09 -83.18
CA HIS A 107 -6.39 -12.16 -83.44
C HIS A 107 -7.13 -12.67 -82.20
N ASP A 108 -8.08 -11.89 -81.74
CA ASP A 108 -8.99 -12.32 -80.68
C ASP A 108 -10.07 -13.23 -81.26
N THR A 109 -10.36 -14.31 -80.54
CA THR A 109 -11.48 -15.23 -80.80
C THR A 109 -12.70 -14.87 -79.97
N ILE A 110 -12.51 -14.23 -78.81
CA ILE A 110 -13.56 -13.80 -77.90
C ILE A 110 -13.21 -12.47 -77.23
N LEU A 111 -14.14 -11.51 -77.21
CA LEU A 111 -13.99 -10.25 -76.47
C LEU A 111 -15.26 -9.86 -75.72
N PRO A 112 -15.15 -9.21 -74.53
CA PRO A 112 -16.28 -8.59 -73.87
C PRO A 112 -16.92 -7.48 -74.71
N LYS A 113 -18.24 -7.32 -74.60
CA LYS A 113 -18.98 -6.27 -75.31
C LYS A 113 -18.60 -4.88 -74.78
N PRO A 114 -18.17 -3.93 -75.65
CA PRO A 114 -17.75 -2.59 -75.22
C PRO A 114 -18.83 -1.79 -74.49
N SER A 115 -20.11 -2.05 -74.78
CA SER A 115 -21.26 -1.36 -74.19
C SER A 115 -21.44 -1.58 -72.69
N LEU A 116 -20.80 -2.61 -72.13
CA LEU A 116 -20.86 -2.93 -70.70
C LEU A 116 -19.79 -2.19 -69.86
N GLY A 117 -18.98 -1.33 -70.48
CA GLY A 117 -17.94 -0.54 -69.79
C GLY A 117 -16.75 -1.36 -69.29
N PHE A 118 -16.72 -2.67 -69.57
CA PHE A 118 -15.68 -3.58 -69.10
C PHE A 118 -14.46 -3.57 -70.05
N ARG A 119 -13.26 -3.28 -69.53
CA ARG A 119 -12.00 -3.26 -70.30
C ARG A 119 -10.97 -4.30 -69.81
N SER A 120 -11.31 -5.12 -68.82
CA SER A 120 -10.37 -6.02 -68.15
C SER A 120 -10.07 -7.31 -68.94
N GLU A 121 -8.96 -7.97 -68.62
CA GLU A 121 -8.56 -9.27 -69.18
C GLU A 121 -9.54 -10.40 -68.80
N ILE A 122 -9.72 -11.38 -69.69
CA ILE A 122 -10.61 -12.55 -69.50
C ILE A 122 -9.82 -13.85 -69.56
N GLY A 123 -10.33 -14.89 -68.88
CA GLY A 123 -9.75 -16.24 -68.94
C GLY A 123 -8.47 -16.43 -68.12
N GLN A 124 -8.41 -15.82 -66.93
CA GLN A 124 -7.31 -16.03 -65.98
C GLN A 124 -7.14 -17.51 -65.57
N ARG A 125 -5.94 -17.87 -65.11
CA ARG A 125 -5.56 -19.24 -64.68
C ARG A 125 -4.78 -19.23 -63.36
N VAL A 126 -5.11 -18.30 -62.47
CA VAL A 126 -4.43 -18.11 -61.18
C VAL A 126 -5.23 -18.71 -60.04
N GLN A 127 -6.55 -18.45 -59.98
CA GLN A 127 -7.40 -18.85 -58.86
C GLN A 127 -8.86 -19.04 -59.27
N LEU A 128 -9.71 -19.57 -58.38
CA LEU A 128 -11.16 -19.53 -58.57
C LEU A 128 -11.66 -18.09 -58.39
N SER A 129 -12.59 -17.66 -59.24
CA SER A 129 -13.28 -16.39 -59.03
C SER A 129 -14.31 -16.52 -57.90
N GLU A 130 -14.78 -15.38 -57.38
CA GLU A 130 -15.89 -15.42 -56.43
C GLU A 130 -17.17 -16.01 -57.05
N GLY A 131 -17.39 -15.82 -58.36
CA GLY A 131 -18.51 -16.42 -59.09
C GLY A 131 -18.40 -17.94 -59.14
N ASP A 132 -17.21 -18.48 -59.43
CA ASP A 132 -16.94 -19.92 -59.40
C ASP A 132 -17.27 -20.51 -58.00
N ILE A 133 -16.84 -19.84 -56.93
CA ILE A 133 -17.07 -20.30 -55.55
C ILE A 133 -18.57 -20.25 -55.21
N ARG A 134 -19.28 -19.17 -55.55
CA ARG A 134 -20.72 -19.03 -55.28
C ARG A 134 -21.54 -20.05 -56.05
N GLN A 135 -21.24 -20.26 -57.33
CA GLN A 135 -21.93 -21.23 -58.16
C GLN A 135 -21.76 -22.66 -57.62
N ALA A 136 -20.56 -23.03 -57.15
CA ALA A 136 -20.31 -24.35 -56.54
C ALA A 136 -21.11 -24.52 -55.25
N LYS A 137 -21.11 -23.49 -54.39
CA LYS A 137 -21.89 -23.49 -53.13
C LYS A 137 -23.39 -23.67 -53.39
N LYS A 138 -23.94 -23.02 -54.42
CA LYS A 138 -25.33 -23.19 -54.84
C LYS A 138 -25.60 -24.60 -55.38
N LEU A 139 -24.74 -25.10 -56.27
CA LEU A 139 -24.90 -26.40 -56.92
C LEU A 139 -24.96 -27.54 -55.91
N TYR A 140 -24.13 -27.48 -54.86
CA TYR A 140 -24.05 -28.51 -53.83
C TYR A 140 -24.84 -28.20 -52.55
N LYS A 141 -25.62 -27.12 -52.53
CA LYS A 141 -26.42 -26.69 -51.36
C LYS A 141 -25.58 -26.61 -50.09
N CYS A 142 -24.41 -25.98 -50.19
CA CYS A 142 -23.50 -25.79 -49.07
C CYS A 142 -24.15 -24.98 -47.94
N ALA A 143 -23.61 -25.14 -46.73
CA ALA A 143 -24.03 -24.36 -45.55
C ALA A 143 -23.94 -22.85 -45.82
N ALA A 144 -24.83 -22.08 -45.19
CA ALA A 144 -24.90 -20.62 -45.37
C ALA A 144 -23.64 -19.90 -44.87
N CYS A 145 -22.92 -20.52 -43.95
CA CYS A 145 -21.74 -19.98 -43.28
C CYS A 145 -20.77 -21.13 -42.90
N GLY A 146 -19.52 -20.77 -42.63
CA GLY A 146 -18.43 -21.69 -42.33
C GLY A 146 -17.46 -21.90 -43.48
N ASP A 147 -16.25 -22.37 -43.15
CA ASP A 147 -15.12 -22.44 -44.08
C ASP A 147 -14.21 -23.67 -43.84
N THR A 148 -13.32 -23.97 -44.79
CA THR A 148 -12.21 -24.90 -44.59
C THR A 148 -10.97 -24.15 -44.16
N LEU A 149 -10.53 -24.40 -42.92
CA LEU A 149 -9.41 -23.74 -42.29
C LEU A 149 -8.17 -24.62 -42.43
N LEU A 150 -7.15 -24.07 -43.09
CA LEU A 150 -5.84 -24.69 -43.33
C LEU A 150 -4.72 -24.02 -42.53
N ASP A 151 -5.00 -22.85 -41.95
CA ASP A 151 -4.04 -22.10 -41.14
C ASP A 151 -3.82 -22.77 -39.79
N GLU A 152 -2.66 -22.53 -39.19
CA GLU A 152 -2.29 -23.10 -37.88
C GLU A 152 -3.23 -22.65 -36.74
N SER A 153 -3.94 -21.54 -36.93
CA SER A 153 -4.98 -21.02 -36.03
C SER A 153 -6.04 -20.24 -36.79
N ALA A 154 -7.31 -20.38 -36.42
CA ALA A 154 -8.38 -19.57 -36.99
C ALA A 154 -9.62 -19.52 -36.07
N ASP A 155 -10.36 -18.41 -36.16
CA ASP A 155 -11.56 -18.17 -35.37
C ASP A 155 -12.83 -18.69 -36.08
N LEU A 156 -13.72 -19.33 -35.32
CA LEU A 156 -14.97 -19.92 -35.83
C LEU A 156 -16.15 -18.95 -35.63
N ILE A 157 -16.28 -17.94 -36.49
CA ILE A 157 -17.31 -16.90 -36.34
C ILE A 157 -18.49 -17.14 -37.30
N PRO A 158 -19.73 -17.39 -36.80
CA PRO A 158 -20.90 -17.53 -37.66
C PRO A 158 -21.24 -16.18 -38.32
N SER A 159 -21.07 -16.10 -39.64
CA SER A 159 -21.31 -14.88 -40.41
C SER A 159 -22.77 -14.68 -40.85
N ALA A 160 -23.63 -15.69 -40.68
CA ALA A 160 -25.04 -15.66 -41.06
C ALA A 160 -25.90 -16.54 -40.14
N ALA A 161 -27.19 -16.21 -40.03
CA ALA A 161 -28.15 -17.02 -39.30
C ALA A 161 -28.46 -18.33 -40.04
N GLY A 162 -28.38 -19.47 -39.34
CA GLY A 162 -28.63 -20.80 -39.89
C GLY A 162 -27.51 -21.80 -39.55
N LYS A 163 -27.51 -22.96 -40.21
CA LYS A 163 -26.49 -23.99 -39.98
C LYS A 163 -25.16 -23.57 -40.60
N CYS A 164 -24.16 -23.26 -39.77
CA CYS A 164 -22.78 -23.07 -40.19
C CYS A 164 -21.97 -24.37 -40.09
N VAL A 165 -21.02 -24.60 -41.01
CA VAL A 165 -20.15 -25.79 -41.02
C VAL A 165 -18.71 -25.40 -41.30
N TRP A 166 -17.81 -25.62 -40.34
CA TRP A 166 -16.37 -25.47 -40.51
C TRP A 166 -15.68 -26.82 -40.64
N ARG A 167 -14.61 -26.85 -41.43
CA ARG A 167 -13.71 -28.00 -41.57
C ARG A 167 -12.30 -27.55 -41.25
N ILE A 168 -11.68 -28.14 -40.25
CA ILE A 168 -10.30 -27.81 -39.87
C ILE A 168 -9.41 -28.96 -40.32
N ILE A 169 -8.37 -28.65 -41.09
CA ILE A 169 -7.43 -29.65 -41.60
C ILE A 169 -6.04 -29.24 -41.12
N ALA A 170 -5.45 -30.06 -40.26
CA ALA A 170 -4.06 -29.91 -39.82
C ALA A 170 -3.14 -30.89 -40.56
N ALA A 171 -1.84 -30.62 -40.55
CA ALA A 171 -0.85 -31.52 -41.13
C ALA A 171 -0.81 -32.87 -40.38
N GLU A 172 -0.37 -33.91 -41.08
CA GLU A 172 -0.32 -35.27 -40.53
C GLU A 172 0.55 -35.33 -39.26
N GLY A 173 -0.02 -35.84 -38.16
CA GLY A 173 0.63 -35.91 -36.85
C GLY A 173 0.41 -34.70 -35.93
N GLN A 174 -0.28 -33.66 -36.39
CA GLN A 174 -0.66 -32.52 -35.56
C GLN A 174 -2.06 -32.68 -34.97
N THR A 175 -2.22 -32.23 -33.72
CA THR A 175 -3.49 -32.26 -32.99
C THR A 175 -4.21 -30.94 -33.18
N ILE A 176 -5.50 -31.00 -33.55
CA ILE A 176 -6.34 -29.80 -33.63
C ILE A 176 -6.86 -29.48 -32.23
N PHE A 177 -6.57 -28.29 -31.74
CA PHE A 177 -7.08 -27.78 -30.48
C PHE A 177 -8.25 -26.82 -30.76
N LEU A 178 -9.44 -27.15 -30.25
CA LEU A 178 -10.63 -26.31 -30.35
C LEU A 178 -10.85 -25.55 -29.04
N ASN A 179 -10.61 -24.24 -29.05
CA ASN A 179 -10.88 -23.37 -27.92
C ASN A 179 -12.24 -22.66 -28.10
N LEU A 180 -13.29 -23.19 -27.45
CA LEU A 180 -14.65 -22.66 -27.55
C LEU A 180 -14.85 -21.54 -26.52
N THR A 181 -14.42 -20.33 -26.84
CA THR A 181 -14.65 -19.12 -26.05
C THR A 181 -15.74 -18.27 -26.71
N GLY A 182 -16.80 -17.90 -25.96
CA GLY A 182 -17.82 -16.94 -26.43
C GLY A 182 -19.07 -17.49 -27.13
N ALA A 183 -19.40 -18.79 -27.02
CA ALA A 183 -20.62 -19.34 -27.62
C ALA A 183 -21.91 -18.96 -26.83
N PHE A 184 -22.39 -17.73 -27.00
CA PHE A 184 -23.75 -17.35 -26.62
C PHE A 184 -24.72 -17.83 -27.71
N LEU A 185 -25.27 -19.02 -27.54
CA LEU A 185 -26.45 -19.42 -28.30
C LEU A 185 -27.67 -18.84 -27.59
N ASN A 186 -28.28 -17.80 -28.18
CA ASN A 186 -29.47 -17.15 -27.65
C ASN A 186 -30.54 -18.18 -27.30
N SER A 187 -30.97 -18.26 -26.04
CA SER A 187 -32.14 -19.08 -25.67
C SER A 187 -33.38 -18.60 -26.46
N PRO A 188 -34.17 -19.50 -27.07
CA PRO A 188 -35.36 -19.10 -27.78
C PRO A 188 -36.43 -18.67 -26.77
N ASN A 189 -36.87 -17.42 -26.88
CA ASN A 189 -38.15 -16.98 -26.33
C ASN A 189 -39.28 -17.71 -27.06
N SER A 190 -39.76 -18.84 -26.55
CA SER A 190 -41.17 -19.31 -26.62
C SER A 190 -41.30 -20.80 -26.34
N ALA A 191 -42.43 -21.17 -25.74
CA ALA A 191 -42.78 -22.49 -25.23
C ALA A 191 -43.01 -23.60 -26.30
N CYS A 192 -42.38 -23.56 -27.48
CA CYS A 192 -42.64 -24.51 -28.56
C CYS A 192 -41.43 -24.77 -29.48
N ILE A 193 -40.24 -25.17 -28.96
CA ILE A 193 -39.19 -25.81 -29.78
C ILE A 193 -38.48 -26.89 -28.93
N VAL A 194 -38.33 -28.09 -29.51
CA VAL A 194 -37.66 -29.28 -28.93
C VAL A 194 -36.15 -29.00 -28.73
N GLU A 195 -35.50 -29.62 -27.74
CA GLU A 195 -34.09 -29.46 -27.27
C GLU A 195 -32.94 -29.57 -28.32
N GLN A 196 -33.10 -29.16 -29.58
CA GLN A 196 -32.13 -29.41 -30.66
C GLN A 196 -31.56 -28.19 -31.38
N ASP A 197 -32.11 -26.99 -31.22
CA ASP A 197 -31.84 -25.94 -32.22
C ASP A 197 -30.71 -24.96 -31.86
N ASN A 198 -30.14 -25.06 -30.67
CA ASN A 198 -28.98 -24.28 -30.24
C ASN A 198 -27.93 -25.19 -29.61
N ALA A 199 -27.11 -25.83 -30.45
CA ALA A 199 -26.02 -26.67 -29.99
C ALA A 199 -24.82 -26.63 -30.93
N ILE A 200 -23.62 -26.62 -30.36
CA ILE A 200 -22.38 -26.91 -31.07
C ILE A 200 -22.18 -28.43 -31.09
N ILE A 201 -21.92 -29.00 -32.28
CA ILE A 201 -21.66 -30.44 -32.46
C ILE A 201 -20.30 -30.63 -33.12
N VAL A 202 -19.37 -31.25 -32.40
CA VAL A 202 -18.03 -31.55 -32.89
C VAL A 202 -17.91 -33.04 -33.26
N ARG A 203 -17.39 -33.33 -34.45
CA ARG A 203 -17.19 -34.69 -34.97
C ARG A 203 -15.76 -34.85 -35.49
N ASP A 204 -15.19 -36.03 -35.28
CA ASP A 204 -13.92 -36.42 -35.88
C ASP A 204 -14.19 -37.21 -37.18
N GLY A 205 -13.80 -36.64 -38.33
CA GLY A 205 -13.96 -37.26 -39.65
C GLY A 205 -14.74 -36.44 -40.68
N TYR A 206 -14.62 -36.82 -41.96
CA TYR A 206 -15.08 -36.04 -43.12
C TYR A 206 -16.61 -36.06 -43.37
N SER A 207 -17.37 -36.90 -42.66
CA SER A 207 -18.78 -37.17 -42.96
C SER A 207 -19.72 -36.80 -41.82
N ALA A 208 -20.93 -36.33 -42.17
CA ALA A 208 -22.01 -36.13 -41.19
C ALA A 208 -22.44 -37.43 -40.48
N LYS A 209 -22.05 -38.59 -41.02
CA LYS A 209 -22.27 -39.92 -40.42
C LYS A 209 -21.07 -40.41 -39.58
N ALA A 210 -20.01 -39.62 -39.46
CA ALA A 210 -18.88 -39.96 -38.60
C ALA A 210 -19.30 -40.00 -37.12
N PRO A 211 -18.70 -40.89 -36.30
CA PRO A 211 -19.04 -41.03 -34.89
C PRO A 211 -18.87 -39.71 -34.11
N MET A 212 -19.73 -39.49 -33.13
CA MET A 212 -19.74 -38.28 -32.31
C MET A 212 -18.72 -38.41 -31.19
N SER A 213 -17.50 -37.93 -31.44
CA SER A 213 -16.34 -38.22 -30.57
C SER A 213 -16.16 -37.23 -29.41
N ILE A 214 -16.81 -36.05 -29.43
CA ILE A 214 -16.42 -34.93 -28.52
C ILE A 214 -17.58 -34.29 -27.69
N GLY A 215 -18.86 -34.28 -28.11
CA GLY A 215 -20.01 -33.89 -27.24
C GLY A 215 -21.00 -32.83 -27.77
N LYS A 216 -21.98 -32.39 -26.93
CA LYS A 216 -23.06 -31.39 -27.18
C LYS A 216 -23.31 -30.48 -25.94
N TYR A 217 -23.48 -29.15 -26.09
CA TYR A 217 -23.47 -28.13 -24.99
C TYR A 217 -24.64 -27.06 -25.00
N TYR A 218 -25.04 -26.45 -23.85
CA TYR A 218 -26.10 -25.38 -23.62
C TYR A 218 -25.74 -24.33 -22.48
N SER A 219 -26.36 -23.11 -22.33
CA SER A 219 -25.99 -22.07 -21.27
C SER A 219 -27.09 -21.05 -20.78
N VAL A 220 -27.06 -20.62 -19.48
CA VAL A 220 -27.86 -19.49 -18.85
C VAL A 220 -27.03 -18.45 -18.03
N CYS A 221 -26.17 -18.80 -17.06
CA CYS A 221 -25.08 -17.95 -16.51
C CYS A 221 -24.14 -18.80 -15.63
N GLY A 222 -22.90 -18.36 -15.40
CA GLY A 222 -21.92 -19.13 -14.61
C GLY A 222 -21.12 -20.17 -15.41
N GLY A 223 -20.39 -21.02 -14.71
CA GLY A 223 -19.60 -22.13 -15.26
C GLY A 223 -18.10 -22.08 -14.90
N PRO A 224 -17.35 -23.15 -15.18
CA PRO A 224 -15.91 -23.18 -14.97
C PRO A 224 -15.19 -22.35 -16.03
N ILE A 225 -14.21 -21.57 -15.61
CA ILE A 225 -13.38 -20.71 -16.45
C ILE A 225 -11.93 -21.20 -16.31
N TYR A 226 -11.37 -21.76 -17.39
CA TYR A 226 -9.96 -22.15 -17.43
C TYR A 226 -9.17 -21.12 -18.22
N ALA A 227 -8.69 -20.10 -17.53
CA ALA A 227 -7.93 -19.02 -18.15
C ALA A 227 -7.02 -18.35 -17.12
N ASP A 228 -5.87 -17.88 -17.58
CA ASP A 228 -4.91 -17.14 -16.74
C ASP A 228 -5.28 -15.66 -16.59
N SER A 229 -6.29 -15.17 -17.31
CA SER A 229 -6.87 -13.84 -17.11
C SER A 229 -8.22 -13.73 -17.80
N GLY A 230 -9.05 -12.78 -17.38
CA GLY A 230 -10.34 -12.53 -18.00
C GLY A 230 -11.19 -11.55 -17.20
N VAL A 231 -12.45 -11.41 -17.62
CA VAL A 231 -13.42 -10.53 -16.97
C VAL A 231 -14.73 -11.30 -16.76
N ILE A 232 -15.33 -11.15 -15.60
CA ILE A 232 -16.61 -11.70 -15.21
C ILE A 232 -17.57 -10.55 -14.98
N GLN A 233 -18.67 -10.57 -15.71
CA GLN A 233 -19.72 -9.56 -15.59
C GLN A 233 -20.99 -10.20 -15.03
N SER A 234 -21.73 -9.44 -14.23
CA SER A 234 -23.09 -9.83 -13.85
C SER A 234 -23.97 -9.95 -15.11
N PRO A 235 -25.00 -10.82 -15.11
CA PRO A 235 -25.88 -10.95 -16.27
C PRO A 235 -26.49 -9.59 -16.63
N ARG A 236 -26.47 -9.25 -17.93
CA ARG A 236 -26.97 -7.99 -18.53
C ARG A 236 -26.14 -6.72 -18.28
N TYR A 237 -25.02 -6.79 -17.56
CA TYR A 237 -24.14 -5.63 -17.37
C TYR A 237 -23.86 -4.89 -18.69
N PRO A 238 -23.95 -3.54 -18.74
CA PRO A 238 -24.17 -2.60 -17.63
C PRO A 238 -25.63 -2.39 -17.21
N GLU A 239 -26.58 -3.07 -17.86
CA GLU A 239 -27.99 -3.03 -17.48
C GLU A 239 -28.23 -3.79 -16.16
N PRO A 240 -29.35 -3.52 -15.46
CA PRO A 240 -29.62 -4.16 -14.19
C PRO A 240 -29.66 -5.69 -14.27
N TYR A 241 -29.00 -6.34 -13.31
CA TYR A 241 -29.00 -7.81 -13.23
C TYR A 241 -30.41 -8.36 -12.97
N PRO A 242 -30.72 -9.63 -13.33
CA PRO A 242 -32.05 -10.20 -13.10
C PRO A 242 -32.35 -10.42 -11.61
N PRO A 243 -33.62 -10.27 -11.17
CA PRO A 243 -34.05 -10.71 -9.84
C PRO A 243 -33.95 -12.25 -9.71
N ASN A 244 -33.73 -12.75 -8.49
CA ASN A 244 -33.58 -14.17 -8.16
C ASN A 244 -32.47 -14.89 -8.96
N ALA A 245 -31.47 -14.15 -9.41
CA ALA A 245 -30.28 -14.72 -10.05
C ALA A 245 -29.40 -15.45 -9.02
N ASP A 246 -28.94 -16.63 -9.42
CA ASP A 246 -27.96 -17.46 -8.71
C ASP A 246 -26.92 -17.93 -9.73
N CYS A 247 -25.83 -17.18 -9.87
CA CYS A 247 -24.78 -17.45 -10.86
C CYS A 247 -23.49 -17.84 -10.15
N LEU A 248 -22.92 -18.99 -10.50
CA LEU A 248 -21.70 -19.55 -9.93
C LEU A 248 -20.60 -19.63 -11.00
N TRP A 249 -19.47 -18.99 -10.76
CA TRP A 249 -18.26 -19.11 -11.56
C TRP A 249 -17.15 -19.79 -10.78
N THR A 250 -16.45 -20.72 -11.41
CA THR A 250 -15.23 -21.32 -10.84
C THR A 250 -14.07 -20.98 -11.75
N VAL A 251 -13.21 -20.06 -11.31
CA VAL A 251 -12.01 -19.65 -12.05
C VAL A 251 -10.89 -20.62 -11.72
N HIS A 252 -10.28 -21.20 -12.74
CA HIS A 252 -9.09 -22.04 -12.67
C HIS A 252 -7.96 -21.38 -13.47
N VAL A 253 -6.88 -21.03 -12.79
CA VAL A 253 -5.64 -20.56 -13.43
C VAL A 253 -4.61 -21.70 -13.48
N SER A 254 -3.54 -21.50 -14.23
CA SER A 254 -2.43 -22.45 -14.34
C SER A 254 -1.93 -22.95 -12.98
N GLU A 255 -1.55 -24.23 -12.91
CA GLU A 255 -1.01 -24.83 -11.70
C GLU A 255 0.24 -24.11 -11.19
N GLY A 256 0.32 -23.91 -9.87
CA GLY A 256 1.42 -23.18 -9.21
C GLY A 256 1.24 -21.66 -9.14
N TYR A 257 0.09 -21.14 -9.61
CA TYR A 257 -0.32 -19.74 -9.48
C TYR A 257 -1.53 -19.60 -8.56
N GLN A 258 -1.77 -18.40 -8.05
CA GLN A 258 -2.97 -17.99 -7.31
C GLN A 258 -3.95 -17.27 -8.25
N VAL A 259 -5.20 -17.13 -7.85
CA VAL A 259 -6.19 -16.30 -8.56
C VAL A 259 -6.27 -14.95 -7.88
N ALA A 260 -5.98 -13.87 -8.60
CA ALA A 260 -6.24 -12.50 -8.17
C ALA A 260 -7.44 -11.94 -8.93
N VAL A 261 -8.35 -11.28 -8.22
CA VAL A 261 -9.49 -10.57 -8.80
C VAL A 261 -9.43 -9.08 -8.46
N GLU A 262 -9.80 -8.24 -9.41
CA GLU A 262 -9.94 -6.79 -9.28
C GLU A 262 -11.37 -6.40 -9.61
N ILE A 263 -12.01 -5.70 -8.68
CA ILE A 263 -13.34 -5.13 -8.89
C ILE A 263 -13.18 -3.87 -9.76
N VAL A 264 -13.59 -3.95 -11.03
CA VAL A 264 -13.53 -2.84 -12.00
C VAL A 264 -14.74 -1.92 -11.84
N PHE A 265 -15.92 -2.52 -11.68
CA PHE A 265 -17.17 -1.82 -11.39
C PHE A 265 -18.03 -2.69 -10.48
N PHE A 266 -18.71 -2.10 -9.51
CA PHE A 266 -19.60 -2.86 -8.62
C PHE A 266 -20.67 -1.96 -8.03
N HIS A 267 -21.92 -2.30 -8.31
CA HIS A 267 -23.10 -1.62 -7.80
C HIS A 267 -24.24 -2.63 -7.66
N LEU A 268 -24.43 -3.13 -6.45
CA LEU A 268 -25.52 -4.00 -6.01
C LEU A 268 -26.39 -3.28 -4.97
N GLU A 269 -27.51 -3.88 -4.57
CA GLU A 269 -28.29 -3.39 -3.43
C GLU A 269 -27.41 -3.26 -2.16
N GLN A 270 -27.61 -2.17 -1.43
CA GLN A 270 -26.81 -1.86 -0.24
C GLN A 270 -27.53 -2.32 1.03
N HIS A 271 -26.83 -3.11 1.86
CA HIS A 271 -27.31 -3.53 3.17
C HIS A 271 -26.13 -3.67 4.14
N LYS A 272 -26.33 -3.31 5.42
CA LYS A 272 -25.28 -3.34 6.46
C LYS A 272 -24.59 -4.69 6.58
N ASP A 273 -25.37 -5.77 6.53
CA ASP A 273 -24.89 -7.16 6.64
C ASP A 273 -24.90 -7.92 5.29
N CYS A 274 -25.13 -7.24 4.16
CA CYS A 274 -25.21 -7.85 2.81
C CYS A 274 -26.14 -9.07 2.69
N ILE A 275 -27.33 -9.03 3.30
CA ILE A 275 -28.25 -10.18 3.33
C ILE A 275 -29.15 -10.31 2.09
N TYR A 276 -29.35 -9.23 1.35
CA TYR A 276 -30.09 -9.18 0.09
C TYR A 276 -29.15 -9.59 -1.07
N ASP A 277 -28.99 -8.72 -2.06
CA ASP A 277 -28.10 -8.94 -3.19
C ASP A 277 -26.62 -8.92 -2.75
N ARG A 278 -25.90 -9.98 -3.07
CA ARG A 278 -24.49 -10.13 -2.68
C ARG A 278 -23.68 -10.95 -3.68
N VAL A 279 -22.40 -10.64 -3.75
CA VAL A 279 -21.38 -11.49 -4.38
C VAL A 279 -20.49 -12.06 -3.29
N VAL A 280 -20.28 -13.38 -3.32
CA VAL A 280 -19.46 -14.09 -2.35
C VAL A 280 -18.31 -14.80 -3.06
N LEU A 281 -17.11 -14.69 -2.51
CA LEU A 281 -15.89 -15.25 -3.07
C LEU A 281 -15.27 -16.27 -2.11
N TRP A 282 -14.87 -17.44 -2.61
CA TRP A 282 -14.20 -18.50 -1.85
C TRP A 282 -12.92 -18.98 -2.52
N GLU A 283 -12.06 -19.61 -1.72
CA GLU A 283 -10.71 -20.01 -2.12
C GLU A 283 -10.65 -21.25 -3.03
N SER A 284 -11.63 -22.15 -3.02
CA SER A 284 -11.64 -23.31 -3.93
C SER A 284 -12.99 -24.00 -3.93
N THR A 285 -13.62 -24.09 -2.77
CA THR A 285 -14.94 -24.69 -2.59
C THR A 285 -15.84 -23.75 -1.78
N GLU A 286 -17.15 -23.92 -1.90
CA GLU A 286 -18.15 -23.20 -1.07
C GLU A 286 -18.14 -23.67 0.41
N SER A 287 -17.15 -24.47 0.82
CA SER A 287 -17.01 -25.04 2.16
C SER A 287 -15.92 -24.33 2.95
N GLY A 288 -16.26 -23.22 3.60
CA GLY A 288 -15.36 -22.47 4.46
C GLY A 288 -15.81 -21.02 4.68
N ALA A 289 -15.02 -20.25 5.45
CA ALA A 289 -15.21 -18.82 5.55
C ALA A 289 -14.90 -18.15 4.20
N PRO A 290 -15.77 -17.28 3.65
CA PRO A 290 -15.53 -16.63 2.38
C PRO A 290 -14.33 -15.67 2.45
N LEU A 291 -13.61 -15.52 1.33
CA LEU A 291 -12.56 -14.50 1.16
C LEU A 291 -13.15 -13.09 1.23
N ALA A 292 -14.35 -12.90 0.67
CA ALA A 292 -15.13 -11.68 0.80
C ALA A 292 -16.62 -11.93 0.54
N THR A 293 -17.46 -11.13 1.19
CA THR A 293 -18.88 -10.95 0.88
C THR A 293 -19.08 -9.48 0.53
N LEU A 294 -19.60 -9.19 -0.66
CA LEU A 294 -19.68 -7.86 -1.25
C LEU A 294 -21.12 -7.49 -1.60
N CYS A 295 -21.53 -6.26 -1.27
CA CYS A 295 -22.80 -5.64 -1.67
C CYS A 295 -22.63 -4.11 -1.72
N GLY A 296 -23.65 -3.36 -2.17
CA GLY A 296 -23.56 -1.91 -2.32
C GLY A 296 -22.66 -1.44 -3.47
N SER A 297 -22.00 -0.30 -3.30
CA SER A 297 -21.10 0.28 -4.33
C SER A 297 -19.63 0.17 -3.91
N ILE A 298 -18.77 -0.35 -4.78
CA ILE A 298 -17.32 -0.50 -4.53
C ILE A 298 -16.54 0.11 -5.69
N THR A 299 -15.65 1.05 -5.40
CA THR A 299 -14.90 1.81 -6.42
C THR A 299 -13.60 1.16 -6.85
N LYS A 300 -12.94 0.39 -5.97
CA LYS A 300 -11.78 -0.46 -6.30
C LYS A 300 -11.46 -1.41 -5.15
N ARG A 301 -11.29 -2.71 -5.41
CA ARG A 301 -10.86 -3.70 -4.42
C ARG A 301 -10.18 -4.88 -5.09
N GLN A 302 -9.10 -5.40 -4.50
CA GLN A 302 -8.40 -6.59 -4.97
C GLN A 302 -8.50 -7.73 -3.96
N ILE A 303 -8.69 -8.95 -4.44
CA ILE A 303 -8.82 -10.16 -3.59
C ILE A 303 -7.99 -11.26 -4.25
N VAL A 304 -7.14 -11.93 -3.46
CA VAL A 304 -6.24 -12.99 -3.95
C VAL A 304 -6.44 -14.26 -3.14
N THR A 305 -6.39 -15.43 -3.78
CA THR A 305 -6.37 -16.73 -3.08
C THR A 305 -5.07 -16.91 -2.30
N LYS A 306 -5.09 -17.68 -1.19
CA LYS A 306 -3.90 -17.82 -0.32
C LYS A 306 -2.96 -18.91 -0.82
N ALA A 307 -3.50 -20.02 -1.31
CA ALA A 307 -2.68 -21.12 -1.83
C ALA A 307 -3.29 -21.85 -3.03
N SER A 308 -4.55 -21.57 -3.36
CA SER A 308 -5.29 -22.26 -4.42
C SER A 308 -5.10 -21.59 -5.78
N ASN A 309 -4.99 -22.39 -6.84
CA ASN A 309 -5.08 -21.95 -8.24
C ASN A 309 -6.53 -21.87 -8.75
N GLU A 310 -7.49 -21.98 -7.84
CA GLU A 310 -8.92 -21.91 -8.12
C GLU A 310 -9.56 -20.79 -7.28
N MET A 311 -10.63 -20.17 -7.76
CA MET A 311 -11.47 -19.26 -6.98
C MET A 311 -12.93 -19.45 -7.37
N VAL A 312 -13.81 -19.52 -6.38
CA VAL A 312 -15.26 -19.62 -6.59
C VAL A 312 -15.89 -18.26 -6.35
N ILE A 313 -16.71 -17.79 -7.28
CA ILE A 313 -17.41 -16.52 -7.21
C ILE A 313 -18.89 -16.80 -7.45
N ARG A 314 -19.76 -16.37 -6.54
CA ARG A 314 -21.21 -16.57 -6.66
C ARG A 314 -21.99 -15.29 -6.43
N LEU A 315 -22.88 -14.97 -7.37
CA LEU A 315 -23.87 -13.91 -7.26
C LEU A 315 -25.18 -14.49 -6.73
N PHE A 316 -25.71 -13.90 -5.67
CA PHE A 316 -27.09 -14.07 -5.23
C PHE A 316 -27.82 -12.74 -5.37
N SER A 317 -29.01 -12.77 -5.98
CA SER A 317 -29.95 -11.66 -5.91
C SER A 317 -31.32 -12.13 -5.44
N ASP A 318 -32.03 -11.27 -4.72
CA ASP A 318 -33.40 -11.51 -4.29
C ASP A 318 -34.41 -11.00 -5.34
N ASN A 319 -35.68 -10.92 -4.95
CA ASN A 319 -36.76 -10.56 -5.87
C ASN A 319 -36.94 -9.04 -6.07
N SER A 320 -36.12 -8.20 -5.44
CA SER A 320 -36.29 -6.75 -5.36
C SER A 320 -34.98 -5.99 -5.55
N VAL A 321 -35.07 -4.71 -5.93
CA VAL A 321 -33.94 -3.75 -6.00
C VAL A 321 -32.72 -4.21 -6.83
N GLN A 322 -32.89 -4.35 -8.15
CA GLN A 322 -31.77 -4.59 -9.05
C GLN A 322 -31.00 -3.30 -9.36
N LYS A 323 -29.68 -3.39 -9.42
CA LYS A 323 -28.75 -2.32 -9.80
C LYS A 323 -27.92 -2.73 -11.01
N SER A 324 -27.05 -1.85 -11.49
CA SER A 324 -26.22 -2.05 -12.70
C SER A 324 -25.30 -3.27 -12.65
N GLY A 325 -25.06 -3.87 -11.48
CA GLY A 325 -24.31 -5.11 -11.33
C GLY A 325 -22.81 -4.89 -11.20
N PHE A 326 -22.00 -5.76 -11.79
CA PHE A 326 -20.56 -5.73 -11.61
C PHE A 326 -19.77 -6.13 -12.86
N GLU A 327 -18.53 -5.68 -12.89
CA GLU A 327 -17.44 -6.15 -13.74
C GLU A 327 -16.23 -6.47 -12.85
N ILE A 328 -15.81 -7.74 -12.84
CA ILE A 328 -14.70 -8.26 -12.04
C ILE A 328 -13.65 -8.80 -13.00
N ALA A 329 -12.49 -8.19 -13.05
CA ALA A 329 -11.34 -8.73 -13.76
C ALA A 329 -10.65 -9.79 -12.90
N PHE A 330 -10.11 -10.84 -13.51
CA PHE A 330 -9.26 -11.82 -12.83
C PHE A 330 -7.98 -12.04 -13.63
N VAL A 331 -6.90 -12.40 -12.93
CA VAL A 331 -5.61 -12.75 -13.52
C VAL A 331 -4.90 -13.78 -12.64
N ARG A 332 -4.05 -14.59 -13.25
CA ARG A 332 -3.12 -15.46 -12.53
C ARG A 332 -2.14 -14.59 -11.77
N GLU A 333 -1.89 -14.98 -10.54
CA GLU A 333 -1.03 -14.27 -9.62
C GLU A 333 0.13 -15.17 -9.21
N LEU A 334 1.33 -14.62 -9.28
CA LEU A 334 2.51 -15.25 -8.70
C LEU A 334 3.17 -14.19 -7.84
N ASP A 335 3.37 -14.49 -6.55
CA ASP A 335 4.22 -13.63 -5.75
C ASP A 335 5.69 -13.85 -6.16
N GLU A 336 6.17 -13.11 -7.17
CA GLU A 336 7.54 -13.25 -7.65
C GLU A 336 8.56 -12.86 -6.57
N CYS A 337 8.16 -12.02 -5.62
CA CYS A 337 8.97 -11.61 -4.49
C CYS A 337 9.17 -12.76 -3.49
N ALA A 338 8.10 -13.47 -3.12
CA ALA A 338 8.18 -14.65 -2.25
C ALA A 338 8.87 -15.84 -2.96
N ALA A 339 8.65 -15.99 -4.26
CA ALA A 339 9.26 -17.05 -5.07
C ALA A 339 10.73 -16.77 -5.45
N GLY A 340 11.25 -15.56 -5.19
CA GLY A 340 12.61 -15.16 -5.54
C GLY A 340 12.86 -15.03 -7.06
N LYS A 341 11.82 -14.80 -7.87
CA LYS A 341 11.87 -14.77 -9.35
C LYS A 341 11.89 -13.34 -9.94
N HIS A 342 12.30 -12.35 -9.16
CA HIS A 342 12.09 -10.93 -9.50
C HIS A 342 13.33 -10.15 -10.03
N GLN A 343 14.56 -10.65 -9.89
CA GLN A 343 15.79 -9.97 -10.37
C GLN A 343 16.03 -8.52 -9.88
N CYS A 344 15.17 -7.95 -9.03
CA CYS A 344 15.36 -6.61 -8.46
C CYS A 344 16.63 -6.53 -7.62
N GLU A 345 17.41 -5.46 -7.81
CA GLU A 345 18.67 -5.26 -7.08
C GLU A 345 18.44 -5.11 -5.56
N GLN A 346 17.39 -4.38 -5.17
CA GLN A 346 17.16 -4.03 -3.77
C GLN A 346 15.82 -4.51 -3.22
N ARG A 347 14.70 -4.00 -3.74
CA ARG A 347 13.35 -4.32 -3.25
C ARG A 347 12.49 -4.80 -4.41
N CYS A 348 11.79 -5.90 -4.20
CA CYS A 348 10.72 -6.37 -5.06
C CYS A 348 9.39 -5.96 -4.44
N VAL A 349 8.49 -5.45 -5.27
CA VAL A 349 7.09 -5.23 -4.90
C VAL A 349 6.22 -6.03 -5.84
N ASN A 350 5.52 -7.00 -5.25
CA ASN A 350 4.59 -7.84 -5.97
C ASN A 350 3.36 -7.01 -6.36
N THR A 351 2.86 -7.21 -7.57
CA THR A 351 1.70 -6.52 -8.12
C THR A 351 0.78 -7.54 -8.77
N VAL A 352 -0.52 -7.24 -8.88
CA VAL A 352 -1.44 -8.19 -9.49
C VAL A 352 -1.04 -8.46 -10.95
N GLY A 353 -0.66 -9.71 -11.25
CA GLY A 353 -0.17 -10.21 -12.53
C GLY A 353 1.31 -9.97 -12.84
N SER A 354 2.10 -9.34 -11.94
CA SER A 354 3.52 -9.03 -12.18
C SER A 354 4.27 -8.60 -10.92
N PHE A 355 5.49 -8.07 -11.07
CA PHE A 355 6.18 -7.36 -10.01
C PHE A 355 6.87 -6.12 -10.58
N ARG A 356 7.20 -5.17 -9.69
CA ARG A 356 8.12 -4.09 -10.01
C ARG A 356 9.28 -4.06 -9.02
N CYS A 357 10.39 -3.47 -9.46
CA CYS A 357 11.53 -3.24 -8.61
C CYS A 357 11.49 -1.83 -8.05
N ASP A 358 11.75 -1.73 -6.75
CA ASP A 358 11.87 -0.48 -6.03
C ASP A 358 13.26 -0.40 -5.38
N CYS A 359 13.64 0.83 -5.06
CA CYS A 359 14.89 1.12 -4.39
C CYS A 359 14.66 1.55 -2.94
N ARG A 360 15.61 1.21 -2.08
CA ARG A 360 15.61 1.64 -0.68
C ARG A 360 15.84 3.15 -0.61
N VAL A 361 15.34 3.78 0.45
CA VAL A 361 15.53 5.21 0.70
C VAL A 361 17.00 5.60 0.55
N GLY A 362 17.25 6.63 -0.27
CA GLY A 362 18.60 7.08 -0.65
C GLY A 362 19.09 6.54 -1.99
N TYR A 363 18.27 5.78 -2.71
CA TYR A 363 18.58 5.25 -4.04
C TYR A 363 17.43 5.51 -5.01
N SER A 364 17.73 5.84 -6.26
CA SER A 364 16.72 5.98 -7.34
C SER A 364 16.75 4.75 -8.27
N LEU A 365 15.58 4.33 -8.73
CA LEU A 365 15.46 3.28 -9.74
C LEU A 365 16.02 3.77 -11.07
N ARG A 366 16.91 2.99 -11.68
CA ARG A 366 17.48 3.31 -12.98
C ARG A 366 16.45 3.08 -14.10
N PRO A 367 16.67 3.66 -15.30
CA PRO A 367 15.79 3.46 -16.46
C PRO A 367 15.63 1.99 -16.90
N ASP A 368 16.48 1.09 -16.42
CA ASP A 368 16.35 -0.35 -16.66
C ASP A 368 15.22 -1.01 -15.83
N GLY A 369 14.60 -0.27 -14.91
CA GLY A 369 13.50 -0.72 -14.05
C GLY A 369 13.90 -1.81 -13.05
N ARG A 370 15.20 -2.01 -12.80
CA ARG A 370 15.70 -3.13 -11.97
C ARG A 370 16.84 -2.75 -11.02
N THR A 371 17.75 -1.88 -11.45
CA THR A 371 18.94 -1.49 -10.66
C THR A 371 18.74 -0.16 -9.96
N CYS A 372 19.44 0.02 -8.85
CA CYS A 372 19.28 1.14 -7.93
C CYS A 372 20.58 1.95 -7.83
N GLU A 373 20.50 3.25 -8.13
CA GLU A 373 21.63 4.16 -8.08
C GLU A 373 21.64 5.00 -6.79
N SER A 374 22.80 5.19 -6.17
CA SER A 374 22.95 5.96 -4.92
C SER A 374 22.91 7.48 -5.18
N THR A 375 21.73 8.01 -5.45
CA THR A 375 21.50 9.41 -5.87
C THR A 375 20.58 10.16 -4.91
N CYS A 376 19.36 9.65 -4.67
CA CYS A 376 18.33 10.10 -3.70
C CYS A 376 16.95 9.53 -4.10
N GLY A 377 15.95 9.56 -3.21
CA GLY A 377 14.60 9.02 -3.51
C GLY A 377 14.36 7.59 -3.01
N GLY A 378 13.29 6.96 -3.48
CA GLY A 378 12.92 5.56 -3.22
C GLY A 378 11.45 5.33 -2.83
N TYR A 379 11.05 4.07 -2.64
CA TYR A 379 9.69 3.69 -2.24
C TYR A 379 9.60 3.43 -0.74
N ILE A 380 8.67 4.12 -0.06
CA ILE A 380 8.46 4.04 1.39
C ILE A 380 7.06 3.48 1.68
N ARG A 381 6.98 2.17 1.93
CA ARG A 381 5.77 1.52 2.43
C ARG A 381 5.81 1.40 3.93
N ALA A 382 5.26 2.37 4.64
CA ALA A 382 5.24 2.41 6.09
C ALA A 382 4.10 3.33 6.57
N THR A 383 3.63 3.10 7.79
CA THR A 383 2.69 4.00 8.47
C THR A 383 3.38 5.18 9.16
N SER A 384 4.71 5.26 9.07
CA SER A 384 5.49 6.45 9.41
C SER A 384 6.91 6.32 8.88
N GLY A 385 7.61 7.44 8.72
CA GLY A 385 8.99 7.45 8.25
C GLY A 385 9.53 8.87 8.10
N SER A 386 10.74 8.99 7.55
CA SER A 386 11.32 10.28 7.19
C SER A 386 12.15 10.17 5.92
N PHE A 387 12.32 11.30 5.26
CA PHE A 387 13.16 11.45 4.08
C PHE A 387 13.71 12.89 4.03
N ALA A 388 14.84 13.04 3.34
CA ALA A 388 15.54 14.32 3.28
C ALA A 388 16.15 14.50 1.89
N SER A 389 16.43 15.74 1.51
CA SER A 389 17.24 16.04 0.33
C SER A 389 18.61 15.36 0.45
N PRO A 390 19.22 14.93 -0.67
CA PRO A 390 20.57 14.35 -0.64
C PRO A 390 21.56 15.28 0.08
N ASN A 391 22.49 14.67 0.84
CA ASN A 391 23.49 15.33 1.68
C ASN A 391 22.99 16.15 2.88
N PHE A 392 21.68 16.24 3.15
CA PHE A 392 21.16 16.95 4.33
C PHE A 392 21.86 16.47 5.62
N PRO A 393 22.29 17.37 6.54
CA PRO A 393 22.04 18.82 6.58
C PRO A 393 23.00 19.69 5.75
N HIS A 394 23.91 19.08 4.99
CA HIS A 394 24.78 19.78 4.06
C HIS A 394 24.06 20.07 2.73
N GLN A 395 24.71 20.89 1.89
CA GLN A 395 24.12 21.31 0.63
C GLN A 395 23.82 20.14 -0.30
N TYR A 396 22.59 20.11 -0.85
CA TYR A 396 22.21 19.08 -1.83
C TYR A 396 23.00 19.25 -3.13
N PRO A 397 23.28 18.19 -3.91
CA PRO A 397 23.96 18.34 -5.19
C PRO A 397 23.07 18.98 -6.27
N SER A 398 23.68 19.71 -7.20
CA SER A 398 23.03 20.14 -8.45
C SER A 398 22.67 18.97 -9.38
N SER A 399 21.71 19.22 -10.27
CA SER A 399 21.21 18.32 -11.32
C SER A 399 20.70 16.99 -10.76
N LYS A 400 19.93 17.05 -9.68
CA LYS A 400 19.29 15.88 -9.07
C LYS A 400 17.81 15.88 -9.34
N ASN A 401 17.29 14.67 -9.56
CA ASN A 401 15.87 14.38 -9.57
C ASN A 401 15.65 13.24 -8.57
N CYS A 402 15.04 13.57 -7.44
CA CYS A 402 14.74 12.66 -6.35
C CYS A 402 13.24 12.45 -6.26
N VAL A 403 12.80 11.20 -6.29
CA VAL A 403 11.37 10.88 -6.16
C VAL A 403 11.19 9.94 -4.97
N TRP A 404 10.36 10.33 -4.02
CA TRP A 404 9.87 9.47 -2.95
C TRP A 404 8.40 9.13 -3.19
N GLU A 405 8.10 7.83 -3.23
CA GLU A 405 6.71 7.37 -3.25
C GLU A 405 6.39 6.74 -1.91
N ILE A 406 5.43 7.32 -1.20
CA ILE A 406 5.03 6.90 0.13
C ILE A 406 3.68 6.21 0.01
N GLU A 407 3.56 4.99 0.53
CA GLU A 407 2.34 4.19 0.55
C GLU A 407 2.03 3.68 1.95
N ALA A 408 0.81 3.96 2.40
CA ALA A 408 0.20 3.44 3.60
C ALA A 408 -0.85 2.35 3.27
N ASN A 409 -1.41 1.73 4.31
CA ASN A 409 -2.50 0.78 4.15
C ASN A 409 -3.76 1.45 3.57
N GLU A 410 -4.61 0.69 2.89
CA GLU A 410 -5.89 1.23 2.37
C GLU A 410 -6.75 1.82 3.50
N GLY A 411 -7.37 2.96 3.24
CA GLY A 411 -8.13 3.76 4.22
C GLY A 411 -7.30 4.83 4.95
N TYR A 412 -5.97 4.73 4.96
CA TYR A 412 -5.09 5.66 5.67
C TYR A 412 -4.82 6.93 4.84
N GLN A 413 -4.60 8.06 5.50
CA GLN A 413 -4.06 9.30 4.95
C GLN A 413 -2.64 9.53 5.46
N ILE A 414 -1.80 10.18 4.67
CA ILE A 414 -0.38 10.42 4.95
C ILE A 414 -0.20 11.91 5.30
N PHE A 415 0.23 12.17 6.52
CA PHE A 415 0.62 13.47 7.03
C PHE A 415 2.13 13.62 6.89
N LEU A 416 2.57 14.65 6.16
CA LEU A 416 3.96 15.02 5.93
C LEU A 416 4.27 16.29 6.73
N ASN A 417 5.42 16.33 7.39
CA ASN A 417 5.92 17.48 8.14
C ASN A 417 7.38 17.72 7.80
N PHE A 418 7.63 18.80 7.05
CA PHE A 418 8.96 19.30 6.74
C PHE A 418 9.45 20.18 7.89
N THR A 419 10.29 19.63 8.77
CA THR A 419 10.83 20.35 9.94
C THR A 419 11.93 21.34 9.57
N THR A 420 12.49 21.21 8.37
CA THR A 420 13.51 22.12 7.84
C THR A 420 13.32 22.20 6.33
N PHE A 421 13.33 23.40 5.76
CA PHE A 421 13.15 23.60 4.33
C PHE A 421 13.91 24.83 3.82
N ASN A 422 14.95 24.60 3.03
CA ASN A 422 15.79 25.63 2.41
C ASN A 422 16.21 25.16 1.02
N VAL A 423 15.45 25.55 0.00
CA VAL A 423 15.64 25.16 -1.41
C VAL A 423 15.79 26.42 -2.26
N GLU A 424 16.61 26.41 -3.30
CA GLU A 424 16.81 27.59 -4.14
C GLU A 424 15.48 28.05 -4.77
N GLY A 425 15.18 29.35 -4.62
CA GLY A 425 14.07 29.98 -5.30
C GLY A 425 13.42 31.05 -4.45
N MET A 426 12.47 31.77 -5.05
CA MET A 426 11.62 32.71 -4.34
C MET A 426 10.28 32.00 -4.09
N LYS A 427 9.70 32.12 -2.88
CA LYS A 427 8.47 31.40 -2.49
C LYS A 427 7.30 31.58 -3.47
N THR A 428 7.29 32.67 -4.22
CA THR A 428 6.26 33.00 -5.22
C THR A 428 6.52 32.41 -6.60
N GLU A 429 7.75 31.94 -6.88
CA GLU A 429 8.15 31.48 -8.22
C GLU A 429 9.34 30.48 -8.13
N CYS A 430 9.01 29.20 -8.10
CA CYS A 430 9.97 28.09 -7.98
C CYS A 430 10.44 27.58 -9.34
N ALA A 431 11.12 28.46 -10.08
CA ALA A 431 11.60 28.22 -11.44
C ALA A 431 12.91 27.41 -11.51
N TYR A 432 13.72 27.47 -10.46
CA TYR A 432 15.00 26.77 -10.34
C TYR A 432 14.77 25.43 -9.64
N ASP A 433 15.21 25.32 -8.38
CA ASP A 433 14.99 24.13 -7.55
C ASP A 433 13.59 24.12 -6.94
N TYR A 434 13.02 22.93 -6.78
CA TYR A 434 11.69 22.81 -6.16
C TYR A 434 11.41 21.45 -5.57
N VAL A 435 10.48 21.43 -4.61
CA VAL A 435 9.78 20.25 -4.11
C VAL A 435 8.32 20.29 -4.56
N LYS A 436 7.80 19.19 -5.12
CA LYS A 436 6.39 19.01 -5.47
C LYS A 436 5.81 17.83 -4.70
N ILE A 437 4.62 17.98 -4.12
CA ILE A 437 3.94 16.95 -3.32
C ILE A 437 2.61 16.60 -4.01
N GLY A 438 2.54 15.43 -4.63
CA GLY A 438 1.39 15.01 -5.43
C GLY A 438 1.08 16.01 -6.54
N GLU A 439 -0.14 16.55 -6.55
CA GLU A 439 -0.59 17.59 -7.48
C GLU A 439 -0.51 19.02 -6.91
N SER A 440 0.26 19.23 -5.83
CA SER A 440 0.48 20.56 -5.26
C SER A 440 1.23 21.51 -6.20
N GLU A 441 1.19 22.81 -5.89
CA GLU A 441 2.14 23.78 -6.43
C GLU A 441 3.58 23.46 -5.99
N LYS A 442 4.55 24.02 -6.72
CA LYS A 442 5.99 23.85 -6.45
C LYS A 442 6.41 24.68 -5.26
N LEU A 443 7.23 24.09 -4.38
CA LEU A 443 7.74 24.72 -3.15
C LEU A 443 9.25 24.95 -3.25
N CYS A 444 9.69 26.14 -2.83
CA CYS A 444 11.09 26.56 -2.82
C CYS A 444 11.27 27.76 -1.87
N GLY A 445 12.52 28.15 -1.61
CA GLY A 445 12.88 29.21 -0.67
C GLY A 445 13.18 28.70 0.74
N ASP A 446 13.25 29.62 1.69
CA ASP A 446 13.63 29.36 3.08
C ASP A 446 12.43 29.52 4.03
N TYR A 447 12.10 28.48 4.77
CA TYR A 447 10.99 28.46 5.73
C TYR A 447 11.52 28.26 7.15
N ALA A 448 11.21 29.22 8.03
CA ALA A 448 11.57 29.19 9.45
C ALA A 448 10.65 28.27 10.26
N GLU A 449 9.40 28.11 9.83
CA GLU A 449 8.40 27.24 10.47
C GLU A 449 8.22 25.93 9.69
N PRO A 450 7.83 24.83 10.34
CA PRO A 450 7.58 23.56 9.67
C PRO A 450 6.44 23.64 8.66
N LEU A 451 6.57 22.95 7.53
CA LEU A 451 5.50 22.84 6.53
C LEU A 451 4.77 21.51 6.69
N LEU A 452 3.46 21.57 6.89
CA LEU A 452 2.58 20.41 7.07
C LEU A 452 1.75 20.16 5.81
N PHE A 453 1.61 18.90 5.41
CA PHE A 453 0.77 18.49 4.30
C PHE A 453 0.03 17.19 4.63
N THR A 454 -1.24 17.12 4.27
CA THR A 454 -2.06 15.90 4.44
C THR A 454 -2.45 15.37 3.07
N SER A 455 -2.20 14.10 2.81
CA SER A 455 -2.60 13.45 1.57
C SER A 455 -4.08 13.07 1.60
N THR A 456 -4.74 13.14 0.44
CA THR A 456 -6.15 12.72 0.28
C THR A 456 -6.32 11.21 0.12
N THR A 457 -5.24 10.49 -0.16
CA THR A 457 -5.23 9.03 -0.37
C THR A 457 -4.13 8.39 0.49
N ASN A 458 -4.11 7.06 0.55
CA ASN A 458 -3.05 6.29 1.21
C ASN A 458 -1.73 6.28 0.43
N ARG A 459 -1.58 7.11 -0.60
CA ARG A 459 -0.37 7.25 -1.39
C ARG A 459 -0.04 8.71 -1.64
N VAL A 460 1.23 9.08 -1.49
CA VAL A 460 1.73 10.42 -1.85
C VAL A 460 3.09 10.32 -2.53
N ARG A 461 3.27 11.11 -3.59
CA ARG A 461 4.52 11.20 -4.35
C ARG A 461 5.17 12.54 -4.04
N VAL A 462 6.42 12.54 -3.59
CA VAL A 462 7.21 13.75 -3.33
C VAL A 462 8.37 13.78 -4.32
N GLU A 463 8.46 14.85 -5.11
CA GLU A 463 9.48 15.04 -6.14
C GLU A 463 10.34 16.26 -5.78
N PHE A 464 11.67 16.08 -5.73
CA PHE A 464 12.64 17.16 -5.58
C PHE A 464 13.52 17.23 -6.83
N VAL A 465 13.59 18.42 -7.42
CA VAL A 465 14.41 18.69 -8.61
C VAL A 465 15.37 19.84 -8.30
N SER A 466 16.65 19.64 -8.60
CA SER A 466 17.68 20.69 -8.58
C SER A 466 18.27 20.95 -9.96
N ASP A 467 18.56 22.22 -10.27
CA ASP A 467 19.14 22.67 -11.52
C ASP A 467 20.68 22.55 -11.53
N SER A 468 21.37 23.10 -12.53
CA SER A 468 22.83 22.99 -12.65
C SER A 468 23.64 23.85 -11.68
N SER A 469 23.01 24.63 -10.81
CA SER A 469 23.64 25.67 -10.00
C SER A 469 22.94 25.90 -8.65
N VAL A 470 23.60 26.66 -7.77
CA VAL A 470 23.07 27.21 -6.51
C VAL A 470 22.45 26.16 -5.57
N GLU A 471 23.32 25.47 -4.86
CA GLU A 471 22.92 24.50 -3.86
C GLU A 471 22.59 25.15 -2.50
N ARG A 472 21.54 24.65 -1.83
CA ARG A 472 21.11 25.05 -0.49
C ARG A 472 21.12 23.86 0.48
N THR A 473 20.88 24.08 1.77
CA THR A 473 20.92 23.01 2.79
C THR A 473 19.81 21.96 2.60
N GLY A 474 18.79 22.27 1.82
CA GLY A 474 17.73 21.36 1.44
C GLY A 474 16.66 21.22 2.51
N PHE A 475 16.08 20.03 2.63
CA PHE A 475 14.94 19.79 3.51
C PHE A 475 15.03 18.45 4.24
N TYR A 476 14.33 18.38 5.37
CA TYR A 476 14.09 17.16 6.12
C TYR A 476 12.59 17.07 6.43
N ALA A 477 11.98 15.95 6.08
CA ALA A 477 10.58 15.69 6.27
C ALA A 477 10.35 14.38 7.02
N HIS A 478 9.45 14.38 7.98
CA HIS A 478 8.86 13.18 8.54
C HIS A 478 7.45 13.00 8.02
N PHE A 479 6.96 11.77 7.99
CA PHE A 479 5.58 11.48 7.68
C PHE A 479 5.02 10.43 8.61
N ILE A 480 3.72 10.48 8.82
CA ILE A 480 2.93 9.44 9.46
C ILE A 480 1.74 9.15 8.57
N ALA A 481 1.25 7.92 8.59
CA ALA A 481 0.01 7.55 7.96
C ALA A 481 -0.94 6.99 9.00
N ASP A 482 -2.13 7.56 9.07
CA ASP A 482 -3.17 7.16 10.01
C ASP A 482 -4.50 6.95 9.29
N LEU A 483 -5.35 6.09 9.84
CA LEU A 483 -6.70 5.89 9.33
C LEU A 483 -7.49 7.19 9.63
N ASN A 484 -8.33 7.64 8.69
CA ASN A 484 -9.16 8.83 8.93
C ASN A 484 -10.59 8.41 9.28
N GLU A 485 -10.76 7.84 10.47
CA GLU A 485 -12.06 7.46 11.05
C GLU A 485 -12.97 8.66 11.33
N CYS A 486 -12.44 9.88 11.33
CA CYS A 486 -13.19 11.13 11.48
C CYS A 486 -13.77 11.67 10.15
N GLN A 487 -13.52 11.01 9.01
CA GLN A 487 -14.01 11.43 7.69
C GLN A 487 -15.25 10.68 7.18
N ALA A 488 -15.74 9.67 7.89
CA ALA A 488 -17.04 9.09 7.59
C ALA A 488 -18.13 10.08 8.04
N ASP A 489 -18.85 10.65 7.06
CA ASP A 489 -19.97 11.60 7.19
C ASP A 489 -19.63 13.08 7.50
N ASN A 490 -18.82 13.72 6.64
CA ASN A 490 -18.94 15.14 6.24
C ASN A 490 -19.81 16.03 7.18
N ALA A 491 -19.22 16.53 8.27
CA ALA A 491 -19.82 17.55 9.16
C ALA A 491 -21.07 17.12 9.97
N GLY A 492 -20.98 16.01 10.70
CA GLY A 492 -21.75 15.82 11.94
C GLY A 492 -21.19 16.66 13.10
N CYS A 493 -21.95 16.80 14.19
CA CYS A 493 -21.51 17.52 15.38
C CYS A 493 -20.91 16.59 16.46
N GLU A 494 -21.13 15.27 16.42
CA GLU A 494 -20.69 14.33 17.45
C GLU A 494 -19.71 13.27 16.89
N HIS A 495 -18.50 13.20 17.45
CA HIS A 495 -17.43 12.32 16.97
C HIS A 495 -16.67 11.63 18.13
N ILE A 496 -16.30 10.36 17.91
CA ILE A 496 -15.29 9.66 18.73
C ILE A 496 -14.02 9.53 17.88
N CYS A 497 -12.98 10.26 18.27
CA CYS A 497 -11.72 10.37 17.56
C CYS A 497 -10.69 9.43 18.19
N GLN A 498 -10.42 8.27 17.59
CA GLN A 498 -9.52 7.25 18.16
C GLN A 498 -8.06 7.34 17.66
N ASN A 499 -7.76 8.33 16.81
CA ASN A 499 -6.51 8.41 16.05
C ASN A 499 -5.34 8.87 16.93
N ARG A 500 -4.11 8.57 16.50
CA ARG A 500 -2.88 8.98 17.23
C ARG A 500 -2.51 10.43 17.00
N LEU A 501 -2.89 10.97 15.84
CA LEU A 501 -2.81 12.37 15.46
C LEU A 501 -4.06 12.67 14.64
N GLY A 502 -4.61 13.87 14.77
CA GLY A 502 -5.59 14.36 13.82
C GLY A 502 -5.78 15.86 13.96
N GLU A 503 -6.37 16.44 12.93
CA GLU A 503 -6.83 17.82 12.94
C GLU A 503 -8.36 17.79 12.85
N ILE A 504 -9.00 18.61 13.68
CA ILE A 504 -10.43 18.87 13.62
C ILE A 504 -10.64 20.36 13.33
N THR A 505 -11.72 20.65 12.62
CA THR A 505 -12.18 22.02 12.42
C THR A 505 -13.61 22.14 12.89
N THR A 506 -14.02 23.36 13.23
CA THR A 506 -15.44 23.67 13.41
C THR A 506 -16.22 23.39 12.11
N PRO A 507 -17.53 23.06 12.20
CA PRO A 507 -18.34 22.89 11.01
C PRO A 507 -18.30 24.14 10.13
N ASN A 508 -18.29 23.96 8.81
CA ASN A 508 -18.16 24.99 7.79
C ASN A 508 -16.82 25.74 7.70
N TYR A 509 -15.84 25.47 8.57
CA TYR A 509 -14.52 26.11 8.49
C TYR A 509 -13.93 25.99 7.07
N PRO A 510 -13.38 27.07 6.47
CA PRO A 510 -13.04 28.37 7.06
C PRO A 510 -14.17 29.41 7.06
N SER A 511 -15.39 29.03 6.69
CA SER A 511 -16.58 29.88 6.79
C SER A 511 -17.18 29.80 8.20
N ASP A 512 -18.11 30.71 8.49
CA ASP A 512 -18.70 30.83 9.82
C ASP A 512 -19.43 29.55 10.25
N TYR A 513 -19.25 29.18 11.52
CA TYR A 513 -19.88 27.98 12.07
C TYR A 513 -21.41 28.15 12.15
N PRO A 514 -22.21 27.06 12.10
CA PRO A 514 -23.67 27.18 12.24
C PRO A 514 -24.11 27.58 13.67
N LYS A 515 -25.26 28.25 13.76
CA LYS A 515 -25.97 28.57 15.00
C LYS A 515 -26.61 27.34 15.67
N GLY A 516 -26.84 27.44 16.99
CA GLY A 516 -27.59 26.47 17.78
C GLY A 516 -26.97 25.07 17.83
N GLN A 517 -25.65 24.98 17.65
CA GLN A 517 -24.93 23.71 17.58
C GLN A 517 -24.44 23.26 18.96
N ASN A 518 -24.42 21.96 19.16
CA ASN A 518 -23.77 21.33 20.31
C ASN A 518 -22.87 20.21 19.79
N CYS A 519 -21.66 20.57 19.40
CA CYS A 519 -20.69 19.64 18.82
C CYS A 519 -19.81 19.04 19.92
N THR A 520 -19.59 17.74 19.85
CA THR A 520 -18.73 16.98 20.74
C THR A 520 -17.65 16.25 19.95
N TRP A 521 -16.40 16.43 20.37
CA TRP A 521 -15.26 15.62 19.92
C TRP A 521 -14.69 14.90 21.13
N HIS A 522 -14.90 13.60 21.17
CA HIS A 522 -14.37 12.72 22.18
C HIS A 522 -13.09 12.05 21.65
N PHE A 523 -11.94 12.59 22.02
CA PHE A 523 -10.65 12.02 21.68
C PHE A 523 -10.33 10.88 22.64
N VAL A 524 -10.07 9.70 22.10
CA VAL A 524 -9.72 8.49 22.86
C VAL A 524 -8.42 7.94 22.32
N THR A 525 -7.46 7.66 23.18
CA THR A 525 -6.22 6.96 22.82
C THR A 525 -6.13 5.64 23.58
N THR A 526 -5.05 4.89 23.37
CA THR A 526 -4.85 3.59 24.04
C THR A 526 -4.82 3.79 25.56
N PRO A 527 -5.47 2.93 26.37
CA PRO A 527 -5.40 3.03 27.83
C PRO A 527 -3.97 3.14 28.35
N GLY A 528 -3.70 4.17 29.16
CA GLY A 528 -2.35 4.50 29.64
C GLY A 528 -1.56 5.47 28.74
N HIS A 529 -2.13 5.93 27.63
CA HIS A 529 -1.65 7.09 26.87
C HIS A 529 -2.30 8.37 27.38
N ARG A 530 -1.68 9.50 27.05
CA ARG A 530 -2.24 10.84 27.26
C ARG A 530 -2.44 11.48 25.88
N LEU A 531 -3.28 12.50 25.81
CA LEU A 531 -3.56 13.27 24.61
C LEU A 531 -3.11 14.70 24.84
N MET A 532 -2.56 15.31 23.80
CA MET A 532 -2.23 16.72 23.75
C MET A 532 -3.09 17.37 22.68
N LEU A 533 -3.74 18.49 23.00
CA LEU A 533 -4.61 19.27 22.14
C LEU A 533 -4.03 20.68 21.98
N THR A 534 -3.90 21.14 20.74
CA THR A 534 -3.34 22.45 20.37
C THR A 534 -4.24 23.14 19.36
N PHE A 535 -4.38 24.46 19.49
CA PHE A 535 -5.17 25.27 18.56
C PHE A 535 -4.24 26.08 17.65
N SER A 536 -4.47 26.04 16.35
CA SER A 536 -3.76 26.87 15.36
C SER A 536 -4.56 28.11 14.95
N SER A 537 -5.88 28.06 15.13
CA SER A 537 -6.81 29.17 14.92
C SER A 537 -7.94 29.05 15.95
N PHE A 538 -8.40 30.17 16.51
CA PHE A 538 -9.52 30.20 17.46
C PHE A 538 -10.26 31.54 17.35
N GLN A 539 -11.52 31.51 16.93
CA GLN A 539 -12.41 32.67 16.81
C GLN A 539 -13.85 32.24 17.11
N ILE A 540 -14.31 32.54 18.32
CA ILE A 540 -15.65 32.21 18.82
C ILE A 540 -16.23 33.51 19.40
N GLU A 541 -17.55 33.71 19.35
CA GLU A 541 -18.21 34.93 19.84
C GLU A 541 -17.65 35.41 21.21
N GLU A 542 -17.24 36.67 21.28
CA GLU A 542 -16.58 37.21 22.47
C GLU A 542 -17.59 37.51 23.58
N HIS A 543 -17.37 36.95 24.78
CA HIS A 543 -18.13 37.32 25.97
C HIS A 543 -17.29 37.15 27.24
N SER A 544 -17.43 38.10 28.18
CA SER A 544 -16.67 38.14 29.46
C SER A 544 -16.72 36.87 30.33
N GLN A 545 -17.70 35.99 30.10
CA GLN A 545 -17.86 34.71 30.78
C GLN A 545 -18.15 33.56 29.79
N CYS A 546 -17.93 33.76 28.49
CA CYS A 546 -18.22 32.79 27.41
C CYS A 546 -19.60 32.13 27.55
N LYS A 547 -20.66 32.94 27.71
CA LYS A 547 -22.01 32.43 28.00
C LYS A 547 -22.82 32.08 26.76
N TYR A 548 -22.55 32.82 25.68
CA TYR A 548 -23.11 32.60 24.35
C TYR A 548 -22.36 31.44 23.72
N ASP A 549 -21.53 31.71 22.71
CA ASP A 549 -20.71 30.68 22.11
C ASP A 549 -19.49 30.32 22.97
N SER A 550 -19.15 29.03 23.00
CA SER A 550 -18.01 28.57 23.79
C SER A 550 -17.46 27.21 23.37
N ALA A 551 -16.14 27.07 23.45
CA ALA A 551 -15.44 25.79 23.41
C ALA A 551 -15.06 25.34 24.82
N SER A 552 -15.59 24.20 25.26
CA SER A 552 -15.43 23.63 26.59
C SER A 552 -14.59 22.37 26.53
N ILE A 553 -13.50 22.28 27.31
CA ILE A 553 -12.55 21.16 27.24
C ILE A 553 -12.48 20.44 28.58
N TYR A 554 -12.59 19.11 28.56
CA TYR A 554 -12.63 18.24 29.73
C TYR A 554 -11.53 17.18 29.69
N ASP A 555 -11.00 16.86 30.87
CA ASP A 555 -9.98 15.82 31.07
C ASP A 555 -10.65 14.44 31.35
N GLY A 556 -11.14 13.80 30.29
CA GLY A 556 -11.90 12.54 30.32
C GLY A 556 -12.95 12.47 29.21
N GLY A 557 -13.63 11.32 29.07
CA GLY A 557 -14.61 11.08 28.00
C GLY A 557 -16.06 11.49 28.27
N ASP A 558 -16.36 12.03 29.45
CA ASP A 558 -17.69 12.50 29.79
C ASP A 558 -17.65 13.83 30.59
N THR A 559 -18.81 14.50 30.67
CA THR A 559 -18.97 15.71 31.47
C THR A 559 -19.14 15.42 32.97
N ASN A 560 -19.22 14.13 33.36
CA ASN A 560 -19.60 13.66 34.70
C ASN A 560 -18.45 12.94 35.44
N ALA A 561 -17.23 12.94 34.88
CA ALA A 561 -16.12 12.11 35.33
C ALA A 561 -15.84 12.40 36.82
N PRO A 562 -16.03 11.43 37.72
CA PRO A 562 -16.01 11.70 39.14
C PRO A 562 -14.60 12.06 39.62
N LEU A 563 -14.47 13.18 40.34
CA LEU A 563 -13.35 13.38 41.27
C LEU A 563 -13.49 12.38 42.42
N ILE A 564 -12.51 11.49 42.59
CA ILE A 564 -12.25 10.89 43.91
C ILE A 564 -11.37 11.87 44.67
N TYR A 565 -11.97 12.79 45.44
CA TYR A 565 -11.29 13.46 46.56
C TYR A 565 -12.26 13.78 47.69
N ASP A 566 -11.96 13.25 48.89
CA ASP A 566 -12.69 13.48 50.15
C ASP A 566 -12.38 14.88 50.74
N GLY A 567 -12.84 15.94 50.06
CA GLY A 567 -12.78 17.33 50.55
C GLY A 567 -14.18 17.91 50.78
N PRO A 568 -14.38 18.85 51.72
CA PRO A 568 -15.71 19.28 52.18
C PRO A 568 -16.43 20.32 51.29
N ASP A 569 -16.01 20.52 50.03
CA ASP A 569 -16.52 21.58 49.15
C ASP A 569 -17.25 21.00 47.91
N PRO A 570 -18.45 21.49 47.51
CA PRO A 570 -19.24 20.86 46.45
C PRO A 570 -18.76 21.23 45.03
N MET A 571 -18.46 20.20 44.24
CA MET A 571 -18.47 20.10 42.77
C MET A 571 -17.71 21.18 41.95
N GLN A 572 -16.46 20.87 41.58
CA GLN A 572 -15.85 21.36 40.33
C GLN A 572 -15.43 20.17 39.48
N HIS A 573 -16.05 20.00 38.30
CA HIS A 573 -15.66 19.00 37.30
C HIS A 573 -14.26 19.32 36.76
N ARG A 574 -13.51 18.30 36.31
CA ARG A 574 -12.14 18.41 35.78
C ARG A 574 -12.12 19.03 34.36
N MET A 575 -12.70 20.22 34.23
CA MET A 575 -12.74 21.04 33.03
C MET A 575 -11.42 21.82 32.93
N PHE A 576 -10.69 21.69 31.82
CA PHE A 576 -9.49 22.48 31.57
C PHE A 576 -9.82 23.96 31.41
N GLY A 577 -10.92 24.28 30.73
CA GLY A 577 -11.41 25.64 30.58
C GLY A 577 -12.59 25.74 29.63
N ARG A 578 -13.27 26.90 29.69
CA ARG A 578 -14.30 27.37 28.75
C ARG A 578 -13.74 28.58 28.02
N TYR A 579 -13.64 28.49 26.70
CA TYR A 579 -12.94 29.47 25.86
C TYR A 579 -13.91 30.10 24.86
N CYS A 580 -13.71 31.39 24.58
CA CYS A 580 -14.42 32.21 23.59
C CYS A 580 -13.56 33.43 23.25
N GLY A 581 -13.96 34.24 22.27
CA GLY A 581 -13.14 35.33 21.72
C GLY A 581 -12.14 34.83 20.67
N ASP A 582 -11.11 35.62 20.43
CA ASP A 582 -10.07 35.39 19.42
C ASP A 582 -8.69 35.04 20.00
N GLU A 583 -8.55 34.96 21.32
CA GLU A 583 -7.34 34.50 21.98
C GLU A 583 -7.18 32.98 21.81
N ILE A 584 -6.06 32.56 21.23
CA ILE A 584 -5.74 31.14 21.02
C ILE A 584 -5.45 30.48 22.38
N PRO A 585 -6.19 29.41 22.78
CA PRO A 585 -5.94 28.70 24.02
C PRO A 585 -4.56 28.05 24.08
N ASP A 586 -3.97 28.01 25.27
CA ASP A 586 -2.73 27.26 25.53
C ASP A 586 -2.88 25.78 25.18
N SER A 587 -1.77 25.12 24.84
CA SER A 587 -1.75 23.67 24.60
C SER A 587 -2.18 22.89 25.85
N ILE A 588 -3.13 21.97 25.69
CA ILE A 588 -3.69 21.17 26.78
C ILE A 588 -3.16 19.75 26.69
N THR A 589 -2.78 19.14 27.82
CA THR A 589 -2.42 17.72 27.88
C THR A 589 -3.30 17.00 28.90
N SER A 590 -4.12 16.03 28.47
CA SER A 590 -4.98 15.19 29.32
C SER A 590 -4.18 14.49 30.40
N THR A 591 -4.79 14.04 31.50
CA THR A 591 -4.14 13.17 32.48
C THR A 591 -4.40 11.68 32.25
N GLY A 592 -5.42 11.34 31.46
CA GLY A 592 -5.77 9.98 31.06
C GLY A 592 -5.88 9.81 29.53
N PRO A 593 -6.40 8.67 29.05
CA PRO A 593 -6.45 8.36 27.62
C PRO A 593 -7.58 9.09 26.87
N GLU A 594 -8.27 10.04 27.49
CA GLU A 594 -9.46 10.67 26.93
C GLU A 594 -9.41 12.19 27.10
N ILE A 595 -9.86 12.93 26.08
CA ILE A 595 -10.22 14.36 26.13
C ILE A 595 -11.61 14.50 25.51
N LEU A 596 -12.48 15.28 26.13
CA LEU A 596 -13.75 15.68 25.53
C LEU A 596 -13.72 17.19 25.26
N LEU A 597 -13.89 17.58 24.01
CA LEU A 597 -14.08 18.95 23.56
C LEU A 597 -15.54 19.13 23.15
N ILE A 598 -16.19 20.19 23.65
CA ILE A 598 -17.57 20.53 23.35
C ILE A 598 -17.65 21.96 22.83
N LEU A 599 -18.16 22.16 21.61
CA LEU A 599 -18.55 23.48 21.10
C LEU A 599 -20.04 23.66 21.30
N HIS A 600 -20.42 24.72 22.00
CA HIS A 600 -21.81 25.16 22.13
C HIS A 600 -21.96 26.51 21.43
N THR A 601 -22.92 26.63 20.51
CA THR A 601 -23.27 27.89 19.84
C THR A 601 -24.73 28.26 20.08
N ASP A 602 -25.02 29.56 20.21
CA ASP A 602 -26.36 30.10 20.39
C ASP A 602 -27.01 30.52 19.06
N ASP A 603 -28.11 31.27 19.11
CA ASP A 603 -28.89 31.65 17.91
C ASP A 603 -28.39 32.97 17.25
N SER A 604 -27.23 33.50 17.66
CA SER A 604 -26.67 34.79 17.25
C SER A 604 -25.15 34.75 17.02
N GLU A 605 -24.64 35.77 16.31
CA GLU A 605 -23.20 36.11 16.16
C GLU A 605 -22.25 34.92 15.89
N GLU A 606 -22.25 34.42 14.65
CA GLU A 606 -21.28 33.40 14.22
C GLU A 606 -19.92 33.99 13.84
N GLU A 607 -18.86 33.25 14.15
CA GLU A 607 -17.47 33.55 13.77
C GLU A 607 -16.89 32.35 12.99
N LYS A 608 -15.61 32.42 12.60
CA LYS A 608 -14.96 31.35 11.82
C LYS A 608 -14.79 30.04 12.57
N GLY A 609 -14.73 30.08 13.90
CA GLY A 609 -14.50 28.91 14.75
C GLY A 609 -13.02 28.61 14.97
N PHE A 610 -12.67 27.33 15.03
CA PHE A 610 -11.32 26.91 15.41
C PHE A 610 -10.78 25.77 14.55
N VAL A 611 -9.45 25.69 14.52
CA VAL A 611 -8.68 24.55 14.02
C VAL A 611 -7.88 24.01 15.18
N ALA A 612 -8.11 22.74 15.52
CA ALA A 612 -7.48 22.06 16.64
C ALA A 612 -6.78 20.79 16.16
N GLU A 613 -5.51 20.66 16.51
CA GLU A 613 -4.71 19.46 16.33
C GLU A 613 -4.68 18.69 17.64
N TYR A 614 -5.01 17.40 17.60
CA TYR A 614 -4.83 16.49 18.74
C TYR A 614 -3.77 15.44 18.40
N ARG A 615 -2.99 15.06 19.40
CA ARG A 615 -1.95 14.04 19.27
C ARG A 615 -1.77 13.24 20.53
N GLU A 616 -1.33 12.00 20.39
CA GLU A 616 -0.89 11.20 21.52
C GLU A 616 0.34 11.86 22.17
N ALA A 617 0.22 12.19 23.45
CA ALA A 617 1.34 12.64 24.27
C ALA A 617 2.20 11.41 24.61
N PRO A 618 3.50 11.40 24.24
CA PRO A 618 4.29 10.17 24.35
C PRO A 618 4.66 9.79 25.80
N ARG A 619 5.20 8.58 25.99
CA ARG A 619 5.37 7.89 27.29
C ARG A 619 6.74 8.10 27.96
N SER A 620 6.79 7.91 29.28
CA SER A 620 8.00 7.99 30.11
C SER A 620 9.02 6.86 29.87
N HIS A 621 10.23 7.19 29.44
CA HIS A 621 11.41 6.30 29.39
C HIS A 621 12.70 7.04 29.82
N ASP A 622 13.43 6.52 30.82
CA ASP A 622 14.63 7.17 31.39
C ASP A 622 15.97 6.60 30.88
N SER A 623 16.86 7.54 30.55
CA SER A 623 18.31 7.68 30.82
C SER A 623 19.10 8.17 29.61
N GLY A 624 19.07 9.50 29.47
CA GLY A 624 20.25 10.31 29.18
C GLY A 624 21.25 9.74 28.18
N ALA A 625 20.99 10.00 26.90
CA ALA A 625 22.01 10.22 25.89
C ALA A 625 22.96 9.06 25.52
N THR A 626 22.42 7.84 25.49
CA THR A 626 23.15 6.66 24.96
C THR A 626 23.40 6.71 23.44
N GLN A 627 22.71 7.58 22.69
CA GLN A 627 22.95 7.84 21.25
C GLN A 627 24.40 8.28 20.97
N SER A 628 24.90 9.20 21.80
CA SER A 628 26.15 9.93 21.62
C SER A 628 27.37 9.26 22.26
N LEU A 629 27.26 7.98 22.67
CA LEU A 629 28.41 7.23 23.18
C LEU A 629 29.53 7.20 22.13
N ASN A 630 30.63 7.89 22.44
CA ASN A 630 31.71 8.15 21.53
C ASN A 630 32.71 6.99 21.55
N GLN A 631 32.59 6.08 20.57
CA GLN A 631 33.50 4.93 20.42
C GLN A 631 34.96 5.33 20.19
N LYS A 632 35.26 6.58 19.82
CA LYS A 632 36.63 7.08 19.64
C LYS A 632 37.28 7.39 20.98
N LEU A 633 36.49 7.70 22.01
CA LEU A 633 36.98 7.90 23.38
C LEU A 633 37.28 6.54 24.05
N PRO A 634 38.12 6.52 25.11
CA PRO A 634 38.38 5.30 25.87
C PRO A 634 37.12 4.84 26.61
N VAL A 635 37.16 3.59 27.10
CA VAL A 635 36.16 3.08 28.04
C VAL A 635 36.12 3.98 29.27
N ALA A 636 34.91 4.35 29.68
CA ALA A 636 34.67 5.24 30.80
C ALA A 636 35.04 4.58 32.14
N ASN A 637 35.09 5.41 33.18
CA ASN A 637 35.61 5.06 34.51
C ASN A 637 34.60 4.33 35.41
N ASP A 638 33.33 4.23 35.00
CA ASP A 638 32.36 3.30 35.60
C ASP A 638 32.75 1.83 35.41
N GLU A 639 33.62 1.54 34.44
CA GLU A 639 34.11 0.20 34.17
C GLU A 639 35.40 -0.17 34.92
N SER A 640 35.50 -1.46 35.26
CA SER A 640 36.68 -2.01 35.96
C SER A 640 37.99 -1.78 35.18
N ALA A 641 39.11 -1.70 35.90
CA ALA A 641 40.43 -1.52 35.29
C ALA A 641 40.76 -2.57 34.21
N SER A 642 40.28 -3.80 34.39
CA SER A 642 40.42 -4.89 33.43
C SER A 642 39.68 -4.63 32.12
N ILE A 643 38.43 -4.16 32.19
CA ILE A 643 37.62 -3.82 31.00
C ILE A 643 38.19 -2.59 30.31
N ARG A 644 38.63 -1.56 31.06
CA ARG A 644 39.33 -0.40 30.49
C ARG A 644 40.62 -0.76 29.77
N ARG A 645 41.38 -1.75 30.28
CA ARG A 645 42.61 -2.23 29.63
C ARG A 645 42.32 -2.97 28.32
N LEU A 646 41.28 -3.83 28.31
CA LEU A 646 40.83 -4.55 27.12
C LEU A 646 40.22 -3.59 26.08
N GLY A 647 39.56 -2.54 26.54
CA GLY A 647 38.96 -1.46 25.73
C GLY A 647 39.94 -0.61 24.94
N LYS A 648 41.26 -0.84 25.04
CA LYS A 648 42.25 -0.22 24.13
C LYS A 648 42.06 -0.68 22.68
N ALA A 649 41.55 -1.89 22.48
CA ALA A 649 41.29 -2.41 21.14
C ALA A 649 39.99 -1.83 20.55
N PRO A 650 39.99 -1.30 19.32
CA PRO A 650 38.78 -0.74 18.69
C PRO A 650 37.62 -1.74 18.56
N CYS A 651 37.92 -3.01 18.30
CA CYS A 651 36.89 -4.07 18.23
C CYS A 651 36.19 -4.29 19.58
N VAL A 652 36.91 -4.11 20.70
CA VAL A 652 36.35 -4.26 22.05
C VAL A 652 35.42 -3.09 22.36
N ARG A 653 35.78 -1.86 22.00
CA ARG A 653 34.90 -0.69 22.17
C ARG A 653 33.62 -0.77 21.36
N ARG A 654 33.67 -1.35 20.16
CA ARG A 654 32.44 -1.64 19.38
C ARG A 654 31.54 -2.65 20.08
N GLY A 655 32.13 -3.70 20.67
CA GLY A 655 31.42 -4.66 21.51
C GLY A 655 30.77 -3.96 22.70
N ILE A 656 31.54 -3.17 23.46
CA ILE A 656 31.05 -2.42 24.62
C ILE A 656 29.92 -1.46 24.24
N LYS A 657 30.01 -0.67 23.15
CA LYS A 657 28.88 0.20 22.72
C LYS A 657 27.59 -0.60 22.51
N ARG A 658 27.65 -1.80 21.93
CA ARG A 658 26.44 -2.64 21.71
C ARG A 658 25.79 -3.15 22.99
N TRP A 659 26.56 -3.24 24.07
CA TRP A 659 26.07 -3.67 25.38
C TRP A 659 25.73 -2.49 26.30
N ALA A 660 26.28 -1.31 26.00
CA ALA A 660 26.03 -0.05 26.68
C ALA A 660 24.82 0.72 26.14
N VAL A 661 24.44 0.49 24.88
CA VAL A 661 23.21 1.06 24.33
C VAL A 661 22.05 0.18 24.77
N THR A 662 21.37 0.63 25.82
CA THR A 662 20.26 -0.07 26.49
C THR A 662 18.91 0.36 25.92
N GLN A 663 18.82 1.61 25.43
CA GLN A 663 17.66 2.15 24.74
C GLN A 663 17.82 2.04 23.23
N SER A 664 16.87 1.39 22.57
CA SER A 664 16.78 1.43 21.11
C SER A 664 15.32 1.27 20.69
N TYR A 665 14.65 2.40 20.44
CA TYR A 665 13.43 2.40 19.64
C TYR A 665 13.81 2.67 18.19
N CYS A 666 14.07 1.59 17.45
CA CYS A 666 13.73 1.56 16.04
C CYS A 666 12.68 0.46 15.91
N HIS A 667 11.44 0.78 15.58
CA HIS A 667 10.68 -0.17 14.79
C HIS A 667 10.97 0.17 13.32
N LEU A 668 11.65 -0.77 12.65
CA LEU A 668 12.06 -0.76 11.24
C LEU A 668 13.45 -0.18 10.90
N ALA A 669 14.45 -0.45 11.74
CA ALA A 669 15.82 -0.51 11.24
C ALA A 669 15.97 -1.70 10.27
N SER A 670 16.10 -1.37 8.98
CA SER A 670 16.61 -2.26 7.93
C SER A 670 17.82 -3.06 8.42
N ARG A 671 17.88 -4.34 8.01
CA ARG A 671 18.77 -5.40 8.50
C ARG A 671 20.29 -5.13 8.52
N ASN A 672 20.79 -3.94 8.13
CA ASN A 672 22.23 -3.70 7.98
C ASN A 672 22.86 -2.50 8.70
N ASN A 673 22.18 -1.75 9.60
CA ASN A 673 22.89 -0.84 10.50
C ASN A 673 22.29 -0.83 11.92
N ARG A 674 22.78 -1.76 12.74
CA ARG A 674 22.50 -1.83 14.19
C ARG A 674 23.40 -0.84 14.94
N ALA A 675 23.00 0.42 15.13
CA ALA A 675 23.62 1.29 16.15
C ALA A 675 22.87 2.57 16.57
N ASP A 676 22.02 3.22 15.75
CA ASP A 676 21.62 4.62 16.01
C ASP A 676 20.09 4.86 15.99
N CYS A 677 19.37 4.42 17.02
CA CYS A 677 18.06 5.02 17.34
C CYS A 677 17.94 5.25 18.84
N SER A 678 17.91 6.50 19.27
CA SER A 678 17.70 6.95 20.65
C SER A 678 17.23 8.40 20.59
N TYR A 679 16.32 8.78 21.50
CA TYR A 679 15.75 10.12 21.60
C TYR A 679 16.71 11.07 22.34
N SER A 680 16.80 12.33 21.88
CA SER A 680 17.41 13.45 22.61
C SER A 680 16.73 13.70 23.95
N ILE A 681 17.33 14.52 24.81
CA ILE A 681 16.75 14.86 26.12
C ILE A 681 15.49 15.69 25.92
N ARG A 682 15.52 16.68 25.02
CA ARG A 682 14.35 17.49 24.70
C ARG A 682 13.20 16.62 24.20
N GLU A 683 13.46 15.69 23.29
CA GLU A 683 12.44 14.73 22.85
C GLU A 683 11.90 13.94 24.04
N GLN A 684 12.74 13.32 24.87
CA GLN A 684 12.30 12.59 26.08
C GLN A 684 11.42 13.44 27.01
N LEU A 685 11.74 14.72 27.19
CA LEU A 685 10.93 15.65 27.99
C LEU A 685 9.61 16.00 27.28
N ASP A 686 9.61 16.20 25.96
CA ASP A 686 8.37 16.37 25.18
C ASP A 686 7.50 15.10 25.23
N LEU A 687 8.13 13.94 25.44
CA LEU A 687 7.50 12.65 25.74
C LEU A 687 7.09 12.47 27.21
N GLY A 688 7.04 13.54 28.02
CA GLY A 688 6.54 13.47 29.40
C GLY A 688 7.50 12.86 30.43
N VAL A 689 8.77 12.58 30.08
CA VAL A 689 9.79 12.15 31.06
C VAL A 689 10.12 13.32 32.00
N ARG A 690 10.05 13.09 33.31
CA ARG A 690 10.38 14.10 34.33
C ARG A 690 11.43 13.65 35.33
N TYR A 691 11.91 12.40 35.21
CA TYR A 691 12.98 11.84 36.03
C TYR A 691 14.12 11.41 35.11
N LEU A 692 15.32 11.94 35.34
CA LEU A 692 16.51 11.64 34.54
C LEU A 692 17.63 11.05 35.42
N ASP A 693 17.98 9.77 35.25
CA ASP A 693 19.16 9.13 35.85
C ASP A 693 20.43 9.49 35.08
N LEU A 694 21.22 10.40 35.66
CA LEU A 694 22.42 10.98 35.06
C LEU A 694 23.69 10.45 35.75
N ARG A 695 24.40 9.58 35.03
CA ARG A 695 25.74 9.11 35.42
C ARG A 695 26.79 10.06 34.88
N VAL A 696 27.50 10.75 35.77
CA VAL A 696 28.43 11.83 35.37
C VAL A 696 29.86 11.46 35.71
N SER A 697 30.75 11.71 34.75
CA SER A 697 32.19 11.54 34.89
C SER A 697 32.91 12.84 34.58
N TYR A 698 34.00 13.09 35.32
CA TYR A 698 35.00 14.09 34.94
C TYR A 698 36.14 13.38 34.21
N PRO A 699 36.22 13.43 32.87
CA PRO A 699 37.18 12.66 32.11
C PRO A 699 38.63 13.04 32.47
N PRO A 700 39.62 12.16 32.26
CA PRO A 700 41.02 12.51 32.43
C PRO A 700 41.45 13.67 31.50
N ALA A 701 42.45 14.47 31.91
CA ALA A 701 42.90 15.64 31.15
C ALA A 701 43.27 15.38 29.67
N LYS A 702 43.68 14.15 29.33
CA LYS A 702 43.99 13.74 27.94
C LYS A 702 42.75 13.56 27.05
N VAL A 703 41.57 13.42 27.66
CA VAL A 703 40.28 13.21 27.00
C VAL A 703 39.45 14.51 27.01
N ARG A 704 39.69 15.39 27.99
CA ARG A 704 38.96 16.64 28.15
C ARG A 704 39.34 17.68 27.11
N GLU A 705 38.32 18.37 26.61
CA GLU A 705 38.49 19.55 25.75
C GLU A 705 38.66 20.85 26.58
N SER A 706 38.11 20.89 27.80
CA SER A 706 38.19 22.03 28.71
C SER A 706 38.12 21.60 30.19
N SER A 707 38.39 22.53 31.11
CA SER A 707 38.25 22.26 32.56
C SER A 707 36.80 22.03 32.98
N SER A 708 35.80 22.44 32.19
CA SER A 708 34.37 22.23 32.46
C SER A 708 33.76 21.10 31.62
N ASP A 709 34.59 20.19 31.07
CA ASP A 709 34.13 19.10 30.21
C ASP A 709 33.63 17.90 31.02
N PHE A 710 32.48 18.04 31.68
CA PHE A 710 31.77 16.93 32.32
C PHE A 710 30.92 16.20 31.30
N ARG A 711 30.92 14.87 31.37
CA ARG A 711 30.22 14.03 30.38
C ARG A 711 29.36 12.99 31.06
N LEU A 712 28.24 12.69 30.42
CA LEU A 712 27.47 11.50 30.78
C LEU A 712 28.24 10.25 30.37
N ILE A 713 28.10 9.18 31.15
CA ILE A 713 28.79 7.92 30.91
C ILE A 713 27.87 6.71 31.04
N HIS A 714 28.09 5.74 30.16
CA HIS A 714 27.50 4.42 30.26
C HIS A 714 28.45 3.43 29.56
N ALA A 715 29.43 2.93 30.30
CA ALA A 715 30.63 2.20 29.85
C ALA A 715 31.55 2.94 28.85
N LEU A 716 31.03 3.91 28.09
CA LEU A 716 31.75 4.84 27.21
C LEU A 716 31.37 6.27 27.58
N TYR A 717 32.20 7.23 27.17
CA TYR A 717 31.88 8.65 27.30
C TYR A 717 30.82 9.08 26.28
N GLY A 718 29.76 9.72 26.79
CA GLY A 718 28.66 10.30 26.03
C GLY A 718 28.81 11.82 25.82
N PRO A 719 27.68 12.54 25.69
CA PRO A 719 27.69 13.98 25.43
C PRO A 719 28.08 14.77 26.68
N LYS A 720 28.30 16.07 26.47
CA LYS A 720 28.63 16.97 27.58
C LYS A 720 27.37 17.19 28.41
N LEU A 721 27.54 17.21 29.73
CA LEU A 721 26.46 17.48 30.67
C LEU A 721 25.81 18.84 30.37
N GLN A 722 26.60 19.83 29.95
CA GLN A 722 26.09 21.15 29.58
C GLN A 722 25.07 21.11 28.44
N ASP A 723 25.29 20.28 27.42
CA ASP A 723 24.38 20.18 26.27
C ASP A 723 23.04 19.59 26.74
N VAL A 724 23.10 18.54 27.56
CA VAL A 724 21.93 17.91 28.20
C VAL A 724 21.15 18.89 29.07
N LEU A 725 21.84 19.68 29.90
CA LEU A 725 21.19 20.68 30.74
C LEU A 725 20.60 21.84 29.93
N GLN A 726 21.20 22.16 28.78
CA GLN A 726 20.65 23.18 27.88
C GLN A 726 19.33 22.72 27.26
N GLU A 727 19.23 21.46 26.83
CA GLU A 727 17.98 20.87 26.34
C GLU A 727 16.87 20.92 27.42
N VAL A 728 17.22 20.70 28.70
CA VAL A 728 16.28 20.86 29.83
C VAL A 728 15.84 22.32 29.97
N VAL A 729 16.75 23.28 29.83
CA VAL A 729 16.42 24.72 29.90
C VAL A 729 15.48 25.11 28.76
N ASP A 730 15.78 24.68 27.53
CA ASP A 730 14.97 24.97 26.35
C ASP A 730 13.56 24.37 26.51
N PHE A 731 13.46 23.18 27.11
CA PHE A 731 12.17 22.57 27.44
C PHE A 731 11.35 23.41 28.43
N LEU A 732 12.00 23.89 29.50
CA LEU A 732 11.35 24.66 30.56
C LEU A 732 11.01 26.10 30.14
N GLN A 733 11.58 26.60 29.05
CA GLN A 733 11.21 27.91 28.49
C GLN A 733 9.80 27.89 27.89
N THR A 734 9.46 26.83 27.16
CA THR A 734 8.14 26.67 26.53
C THR A 734 7.13 26.02 27.47
N ASN A 735 7.58 25.20 28.42
CA ASN A 735 6.73 24.46 29.34
C ASN A 735 6.84 25.01 30.76
N THR A 736 6.14 26.12 31.00
CA THR A 736 6.29 26.83 32.27
C THR A 736 5.86 25.94 33.44
N LYS A 737 4.69 25.32 33.47
CA LYS A 737 4.20 24.55 34.65
C LYS A 737 4.83 23.15 34.86
N GLU A 738 6.09 22.94 34.48
CA GLU A 738 6.77 21.65 34.61
C GLU A 738 7.84 21.63 35.70
N VAL A 739 8.10 20.44 36.26
CA VAL A 739 9.18 20.20 37.22
C VAL A 739 9.98 18.97 36.81
N ILE A 740 11.30 19.11 36.69
CA ILE A 740 12.23 18.03 36.30
C ILE A 740 13.05 17.58 37.51
N LEU A 741 13.20 16.26 37.67
CA LEU A 741 14.04 15.61 38.66
C LEU A 741 15.30 15.08 37.96
N LEU A 742 16.46 15.58 38.37
CA LEU A 742 17.77 15.11 37.92
C LEU A 742 18.38 14.25 39.02
N ASP A 743 18.46 12.94 38.79
CA ASP A 743 19.16 12.01 39.67
C ASP A 743 20.64 11.96 39.27
N MET A 744 21.51 12.51 40.12
CA MET A 744 22.97 12.50 39.93
C MET A 744 23.67 11.68 41.03
N ASN A 745 23.03 10.61 41.49
CA ASN A 745 23.57 9.73 42.54
C ASN A 745 24.87 8.99 42.12
N HIS A 746 25.20 8.98 40.84
CA HIS A 746 26.34 8.26 40.28
C HIS A 746 27.41 9.21 39.69
N LEU A 747 28.31 9.69 40.55
CA LEU A 747 29.45 10.53 40.19
C LEU A 747 30.77 9.71 40.21
N TYR A 748 31.51 9.71 39.10
CA TYR A 748 32.71 8.87 38.93
C TYR A 748 34.00 9.69 38.78
N ASP A 749 35.01 9.39 39.60
CA ASP A 749 36.28 10.10 39.74
C ASP A 749 36.13 11.58 40.17
N PHE A 750 35.26 11.84 41.17
CA PHE A 750 35.06 13.17 41.76
C PHE A 750 35.81 13.30 43.08
N ASP A 751 36.64 14.33 43.18
CA ASP A 751 37.11 14.89 44.45
C ASP A 751 36.29 16.14 44.82
N VAL A 752 36.58 16.71 45.98
CA VAL A 752 35.89 17.91 46.52
C VAL A 752 35.95 19.08 45.52
N ASP A 753 37.11 19.32 44.91
CA ASP A 753 37.30 20.42 43.95
C ASP A 753 36.51 20.21 42.66
N THR A 754 36.48 18.96 42.17
CA THR A 754 35.72 18.57 40.98
C THR A 754 34.22 18.71 41.21
N TYR A 755 33.75 18.41 42.42
CA TYR A 755 32.35 18.60 42.79
C TYR A 755 31.97 20.08 42.82
N ALA A 756 32.80 20.94 43.41
CA ALA A 756 32.58 22.39 43.41
C ALA A 756 32.48 22.94 41.97
N LEU A 757 33.31 22.42 41.06
CA LEU A 757 33.29 22.79 39.65
C LEU A 757 32.01 22.34 38.93
N LEU A 758 31.54 21.11 39.18
CA LEU A 758 30.27 20.59 38.65
C LEU A 758 29.10 21.47 39.10
N LYS A 759 29.04 21.79 40.41
CA LYS A 759 28.00 22.67 40.96
C LYS A 759 27.99 24.03 40.27
N SER A 760 29.15 24.63 40.07
CA SER A 760 29.29 25.91 39.36
C SER A 760 28.76 25.83 37.92
N GLN A 761 29.06 24.75 37.19
CA GLN A 761 28.58 24.58 35.82
C GLN A 761 27.07 24.39 35.75
N ILE A 762 26.48 23.57 36.63
CA ILE A 762 25.03 23.35 36.68
C ILE A 762 24.32 24.67 36.93
N ILE A 763 24.77 25.45 37.92
CA ILE A 763 24.19 26.77 38.25
C ILE A 763 24.33 27.73 37.06
N LYS A 764 25.46 27.70 36.35
CA LYS A 764 25.70 28.54 35.17
C LYS A 764 24.69 28.27 34.04
N VAL A 765 24.31 27.00 33.83
CA VAL A 765 23.39 26.61 32.75
C VAL A 765 21.94 26.76 33.18
N LEU A 766 21.53 26.13 34.28
CA LEU A 766 20.14 26.12 34.72
C LEU A 766 19.70 27.47 35.33
N GLY A 767 20.64 28.22 35.89
CA GLY A 767 20.36 29.41 36.69
C GLY A 767 19.86 29.05 38.09
N ASN A 768 20.39 29.75 39.11
CA ASN A 768 20.07 29.46 40.52
C ASN A 768 18.58 29.56 40.85
N ALA A 769 17.86 30.48 40.19
CA ALA A 769 16.42 30.70 40.44
C ALA A 769 15.53 29.51 40.03
N ARG A 770 15.98 28.67 39.08
CA ARG A 770 15.21 27.50 38.63
C ARG A 770 15.40 26.29 39.53
N ILE A 771 16.49 26.23 40.30
CA ILE A 771 16.83 25.05 41.09
C ILE A 771 16.12 25.13 42.44
N CYS A 772 15.39 24.06 42.77
CA CYS A 772 14.60 23.97 43.98
C CYS A 772 15.50 23.69 45.20
N PRO A 773 15.46 24.54 46.24
CA PRO A 773 16.28 24.33 47.42
C PRO A 773 15.79 23.16 48.27
N VAL A 774 16.67 22.61 49.11
CA VAL A 774 16.37 21.47 50.01
C VAL A 774 15.44 21.89 51.16
N ASN A 775 15.59 23.12 51.65
CA ASN A 775 14.85 23.62 52.80
C ASN A 775 13.54 24.26 52.34
N LEU A 776 12.56 23.43 52.03
CA LEU A 776 11.22 23.86 51.67
C LEU A 776 10.30 23.97 52.91
N PRO A 777 9.27 24.82 52.88
CA PRO A 777 8.23 24.81 53.90
C PRO A 777 7.52 23.43 53.95
N ASN A 778 7.19 22.95 55.15
CA ASN A 778 6.57 21.64 55.48
C ASN A 778 5.31 21.20 54.66
N LYS A 779 4.82 22.03 53.73
CA LYS A 779 3.70 21.80 52.81
C LYS A 779 3.96 22.54 51.49
N THR A 780 4.92 22.07 50.70
CA THR A 780 5.21 22.67 49.40
C THR A 780 4.33 22.05 48.30
N SER A 781 3.50 22.88 47.66
CA SER A 781 2.75 22.49 46.47
C SER A 781 3.57 22.73 45.20
N LEU A 782 3.19 22.08 44.10
CA LEU A 782 3.73 22.42 42.78
C LEU A 782 3.46 23.89 42.43
N ASP A 783 2.29 24.41 42.81
CA ASP A 783 1.95 25.83 42.64
C ASP A 783 2.90 26.77 43.39
N TYR A 784 3.29 26.41 44.62
CA TYR A 784 4.31 27.14 45.37
C TYR A 784 5.65 27.13 44.62
N MET A 785 6.07 25.97 44.11
CA MET A 785 7.32 25.87 43.34
C MET A 785 7.27 26.75 42.09
N TRP A 786 6.19 26.67 41.33
CA TRP A 786 6.00 27.43 40.10
C TRP A 786 5.99 28.94 40.34
N THR A 787 5.28 29.39 41.38
CA THR A 787 5.20 30.80 41.77
C THR A 787 6.56 31.35 42.18
N ASN A 788 7.40 30.52 42.80
CA ASN A 788 8.76 30.89 43.19
C ASN A 788 9.82 30.62 42.10
N GLY A 789 9.40 30.18 40.90
CA GLY A 789 10.30 29.91 39.78
C GLY A 789 11.10 28.61 39.88
N TYR A 790 10.86 27.78 40.89
CA TYR A 790 11.53 26.48 41.06
C TYR A 790 10.95 25.45 40.06
N ARG A 791 11.83 24.92 39.20
CA ARG A 791 11.50 24.00 38.11
C ARG A 791 12.38 22.75 38.05
N VAL A 792 13.50 22.72 38.76
CA VAL A 792 14.44 21.60 38.72
C VAL A 792 14.82 21.16 40.14
N ILE A 793 14.68 19.87 40.43
CA ILE A 793 15.18 19.23 41.66
C ILE A 793 16.39 18.38 41.26
N ILE A 794 17.48 18.48 42.02
CA ILE A 794 18.72 17.76 41.72
C ILE A 794 19.11 16.92 42.92
N PHE A 795 19.24 15.61 42.76
CA PHE A 795 19.69 14.69 43.80
C PHE A 795 21.16 14.33 43.62
N SER A 796 21.93 14.29 44.72
CA SER A 796 23.37 14.05 44.69
C SER A 796 23.86 13.29 45.93
N PRO A 797 24.94 12.49 45.83
CA PRO A 797 25.45 11.72 46.97
C PRO A 797 26.31 12.57 47.93
N VAL A 798 26.68 13.80 47.55
CA VAL A 798 27.58 14.66 48.34
C VAL A 798 26.77 15.56 49.27
N ASN A 799 26.86 15.29 50.57
CA ASN A 799 26.29 16.11 51.65
C ASN A 799 27.27 17.21 52.07
N GLU A 800 27.50 18.20 51.21
CA GLU A 800 28.16 19.45 51.62
C GLU A 800 27.13 20.55 51.85
N GLU A 801 27.31 21.30 52.94
CA GLU A 801 26.35 22.22 53.57
C GLU A 801 25.32 22.85 52.61
N ALA A 802 24.13 22.27 52.69
CA ALA A 802 22.78 22.76 52.45
C ALA A 802 22.60 24.08 51.67
N SER A 803 22.06 23.93 50.47
CA SER A 803 20.85 24.69 50.08
C SER A 803 20.27 24.21 48.76
N LEU A 804 21.11 23.77 47.80
CA LEU A 804 20.69 23.63 46.40
C LEU A 804 20.49 22.19 45.90
N PHE A 805 21.33 21.22 46.30
CA PHE A 805 21.22 19.83 45.85
C PHE A 805 20.69 18.94 46.99
N TRP A 806 19.72 18.11 46.65
CA TRP A 806 19.01 17.25 47.56
C TRP A 806 19.82 15.99 47.87
N PRO A 807 19.89 15.54 49.14
CA PRO A 807 20.61 14.34 49.48
C PRO A 807 19.96 13.10 48.86
N SER A 808 20.80 12.19 48.37
CA SER A 808 20.38 10.91 47.77
C SER A 808 19.48 10.06 48.67
N THR A 809 19.53 10.25 49.99
CA THR A 809 18.65 9.56 50.95
C THR A 809 17.17 9.91 50.80
N LEU A 810 16.82 11.04 50.16
CA LEU A 810 15.42 11.44 49.91
C LEU A 810 14.80 10.72 48.71
N ILE A 811 15.64 10.14 47.84
CA ILE A 811 15.20 9.31 46.71
C ILE A 811 16.13 8.09 46.57
N PRO A 812 16.02 7.09 47.45
CA PRO A 812 16.86 5.90 47.37
C PRO A 812 16.63 5.16 46.04
N SER A 813 17.71 4.98 45.29
CA SER A 813 17.78 4.29 43.99
C SER A 813 18.76 3.11 44.04
N PRO A 814 18.45 2.03 44.79
CA PRO A 814 19.37 0.90 44.94
C PRO A 814 19.64 0.22 43.59
N TRP A 815 20.92 -0.07 43.32
CA TRP A 815 21.36 -0.69 42.07
C TRP A 815 21.67 -2.18 42.27
N PRO A 816 20.79 -3.11 41.84
CA PRO A 816 20.98 -4.53 42.04
C PRO A 816 22.09 -5.05 41.14
N ASN A 817 23.30 -5.21 41.69
CA ASN A 817 24.47 -5.72 40.98
C ASN A 817 24.37 -7.24 40.70
N THR A 818 23.46 -7.64 39.82
CA THR A 818 23.16 -9.04 39.47
C THR A 818 22.91 -9.23 37.98
N ASN A 819 23.37 -10.37 37.45
CA ASN A 819 23.08 -10.82 36.08
C ASN A 819 22.01 -11.93 36.02
N LYS A 820 21.38 -12.25 37.16
CA LYS A 820 20.37 -13.33 37.28
C LYS A 820 19.00 -12.75 37.62
N VAL A 821 18.00 -13.08 36.79
CA VAL A 821 16.61 -12.61 36.95
C VAL A 821 16.00 -13.00 38.31
N ASN A 822 16.19 -14.24 38.77
CA ASN A 822 15.62 -14.66 40.06
C ASN A 822 16.20 -13.89 41.25
N SER A 823 17.50 -13.57 41.19
CA SER A 823 18.15 -12.77 42.22
C SER A 823 17.70 -11.31 42.17
N LEU A 824 17.47 -10.77 40.97
CA LEU A 824 16.87 -9.43 40.79
C LEU A 824 15.48 -9.36 41.45
N LEU A 825 14.60 -10.32 41.17
CA LEU A 825 13.25 -10.35 41.76
C LEU A 825 13.28 -10.48 43.29
N GLN A 826 14.21 -11.25 43.85
CA GLN A 826 14.39 -11.35 45.30
C GLN A 826 14.83 -10.02 45.92
N ILE A 827 15.73 -9.29 45.24
CA ILE A 827 16.17 -7.96 45.68
C ILE A 827 14.99 -6.99 45.66
N LEU A 828 14.26 -6.91 44.53
CA LEU A 828 13.09 -6.05 44.38
C LEU A 828 12.02 -6.31 45.46
N GLU A 829 11.71 -7.57 45.75
CA GLU A 829 10.75 -7.90 46.83
C GLU A 829 11.29 -7.50 48.21
N SER A 830 12.58 -7.75 48.48
CA SER A 830 13.20 -7.40 49.77
C SER A 830 13.30 -5.90 50.00
N GLU A 831 13.55 -5.12 48.95
CA GLU A 831 13.57 -3.66 48.97
C GLU A 831 12.17 -3.10 49.26
N LEU A 832 11.16 -3.66 48.60
CA LEU A 832 9.76 -3.32 48.83
C LEU A 832 9.32 -3.64 50.27
N ASP A 833 9.75 -4.77 50.83
CA ASP A 833 9.46 -5.16 52.21
C ASP A 833 10.23 -4.32 53.24
N THR A 834 11.46 -3.88 52.93
CA THR A 834 12.26 -2.99 53.77
C THR A 834 11.64 -1.58 53.83
N ARG A 835 11.13 -1.07 52.70
CA ARG A 835 10.30 0.15 52.65
C ARG A 835 9.07 0.03 53.55
N CYS A 836 8.39 -1.13 53.53
CA CYS A 836 7.20 -1.35 54.35
C CYS A 836 7.45 -1.33 55.87
N LYS A 837 8.71 -1.43 56.32
CA LYS A 837 9.07 -1.38 57.75
C LYS A 837 9.46 0.01 58.25
N SER A 838 9.81 0.95 57.36
CA SER A 838 10.21 2.33 57.70
C SER A 838 9.10 3.38 57.53
N CYS A 839 7.96 3.01 56.93
CA CYS A 839 6.67 3.74 56.91
C CYS A 839 6.73 5.27 56.86
N ASP A 840 7.46 5.84 55.89
CA ASP A 840 7.09 7.16 55.36
C ASP A 840 6.37 6.97 54.01
N PRO A 841 5.03 7.08 53.98
CA PRO A 841 4.24 6.96 52.74
C PRO A 841 4.48 8.12 51.76
N VAL A 842 5.25 9.15 52.14
CA VAL A 842 5.47 10.39 51.35
C VAL A 842 6.85 10.39 50.67
N ALA A 843 7.74 9.44 51.00
CA ALA A 843 9.07 9.37 50.39
C ALA A 843 9.03 8.81 48.95
N PHE A 844 9.77 9.46 48.03
CA PHE A 844 9.98 8.95 46.67
C PHE A 844 10.86 7.71 46.71
N PHE A 845 10.42 6.63 46.04
CA PHE A 845 11.17 5.39 45.98
C PHE A 845 11.35 4.94 44.53
N VAL A 846 12.59 4.59 44.19
CA VAL A 846 12.98 4.16 42.85
C VAL A 846 13.28 2.67 42.89
N SER A 847 12.51 1.88 42.13
CA SER A 847 12.74 0.45 41.95
C SER A 847 13.48 0.19 40.64
N GLN A 848 14.72 -0.28 40.72
CA GLN A 848 15.53 -0.55 39.52
C GLN A 848 15.47 -2.04 39.14
N GLY A 849 14.70 -2.38 38.10
CA GLY A 849 14.65 -3.73 37.51
C GLY A 849 15.75 -3.97 36.46
N VAL A 850 16.96 -3.53 36.77
CA VAL A 850 18.14 -3.49 35.89
C VAL A 850 18.98 -4.76 36.06
N LEU A 851 19.56 -5.28 34.97
CA LEU A 851 20.50 -6.42 35.04
C LEU A 851 21.91 -6.00 34.68
N THR A 852 22.85 -6.17 35.61
CA THR A 852 24.26 -5.85 35.38
C THR A 852 24.98 -7.03 34.71
N PRO A 853 25.43 -6.92 33.45
CA PRO A 853 26.16 -8.00 32.78
C PRO A 853 27.53 -8.23 33.42
N LYS A 854 27.97 -9.49 33.51
CA LYS A 854 29.37 -9.79 33.88
C LYS A 854 30.27 -9.73 32.66
N ALA A 855 31.56 -9.48 32.87
CA ALA A 855 32.58 -9.56 31.83
C ALA A 855 32.52 -10.89 31.04
N SER A 856 32.22 -12.01 31.72
CA SER A 856 32.01 -13.31 31.09
C SER A 856 30.80 -13.36 30.16
N ASP A 857 29.73 -12.63 30.46
CA ASP A 857 28.51 -12.61 29.66
C ASP A 857 28.75 -11.84 28.35
N VAL A 858 29.44 -10.69 28.45
CA VAL A 858 29.84 -9.87 27.29
C VAL A 858 30.79 -10.66 26.38
N VAL A 859 31.77 -11.38 26.95
CA VAL A 859 32.71 -12.20 26.18
C VAL A 859 32.02 -13.40 25.53
N ARG A 860 31.18 -14.14 26.27
CA ARG A 860 30.50 -15.34 25.74
C ARG A 860 29.49 -15.01 24.64
N LYS A 861 28.83 -13.86 24.75
CA LYS A 861 27.81 -13.40 23.79
C LYS A 861 28.28 -12.17 23.01
N TRP A 862 29.54 -12.15 22.59
CA TRP A 862 30.21 -10.99 21.96
C TRP A 862 29.42 -10.31 20.82
N PHE A 863 28.67 -11.08 20.03
CA PHE A 863 27.91 -10.59 18.89
C PHE A 863 26.45 -10.20 19.22
N SER A 864 26.01 -10.35 20.48
CA SER A 864 24.66 -9.95 20.93
C SER A 864 24.64 -8.51 21.49
N SER A 865 23.45 -8.05 21.89
CA SER A 865 23.21 -6.83 22.66
C SER A 865 22.71 -7.15 24.06
N LEU A 866 22.77 -6.18 24.98
CA LEU A 866 22.21 -6.31 26.34
C LEU A 866 20.73 -6.74 26.28
N ARG A 867 19.94 -6.10 25.41
CA ARG A 867 18.53 -6.44 25.12
C ARG A 867 18.33 -7.92 24.84
N SER A 868 19.03 -8.44 23.82
CA SER A 868 18.89 -9.84 23.36
C SER A 868 19.50 -10.85 24.32
N ALA A 869 20.42 -10.43 25.18
CA ALA A 869 21.19 -11.34 26.02
C ALA A 869 20.63 -11.51 27.42
N LEU A 870 20.07 -10.44 28.01
CA LEU A 870 19.68 -10.34 29.42
C LEU A 870 18.36 -9.59 29.62
N SER A 871 18.21 -8.38 29.08
CA SER A 871 17.12 -7.47 29.49
C SER A 871 15.72 -7.95 29.08
N GLN A 872 15.49 -8.48 27.87
CA GLN A 872 14.13 -8.90 27.45
C GLN A 872 13.49 -9.95 28.39
N THR A 873 14.29 -10.90 28.90
CA THR A 873 13.77 -11.92 29.82
C THR A 873 13.53 -11.34 31.22
N ALA A 874 14.37 -10.40 31.65
CA ALA A 874 14.22 -9.69 32.91
C ALA A 874 13.00 -8.78 32.90
N THR A 875 12.86 -7.92 31.87
CA THR A 875 11.73 -6.99 31.69
C THR A 875 10.40 -7.72 31.85
N LYS A 876 10.16 -8.79 31.08
CA LYS A 876 8.92 -9.59 31.20
C LYS A 876 8.65 -10.07 32.63
N ARG A 877 9.68 -10.51 33.36
CA ARG A 877 9.54 -11.03 34.73
C ARG A 877 9.33 -9.92 35.75
N VAL A 878 9.98 -8.78 35.57
CA VAL A 878 9.79 -7.59 36.42
C VAL A 878 8.38 -7.03 36.20
N LEU A 879 7.85 -7.01 34.98
CA LEU A 879 6.46 -6.62 34.69
C LEU A 879 5.45 -7.53 35.37
N GLN A 880 5.64 -8.85 35.30
CA GLN A 880 4.79 -9.82 36.01
C GLN A 880 4.83 -9.61 37.54
N TRP A 881 6.02 -9.31 38.07
CA TRP A 881 6.17 -8.95 39.49
C TRP A 881 5.44 -7.65 39.81
N LEU A 882 5.62 -6.60 39.00
CA LEU A 882 4.90 -5.32 39.14
C LEU A 882 3.38 -5.52 39.10
N ALA A 883 2.86 -6.35 38.20
CA ALA A 883 1.43 -6.66 38.15
C ALA A 883 0.94 -7.31 39.44
N THR A 884 1.72 -8.26 39.97
CA THR A 884 1.42 -8.93 41.25
C THR A 884 1.48 -7.95 42.43
N VAL A 885 2.43 -7.01 42.41
CA VAL A 885 2.56 -5.97 43.45
C VAL A 885 1.45 -4.93 43.33
N ALA A 886 1.08 -4.53 42.12
CA ALA A 886 -0.02 -3.60 41.85
C ALA A 886 -1.35 -4.18 42.35
N GLU A 887 -1.60 -5.48 42.20
CA GLU A 887 -2.79 -6.13 42.75
C GLU A 887 -2.76 -6.22 44.29
N LYS A 888 -1.60 -6.48 44.90
CA LYS A 888 -1.49 -6.77 46.35
C LYS A 888 -1.17 -5.58 47.24
N LYS A 889 -0.52 -4.54 46.71
CA LYS A 889 0.16 -3.47 47.47
C LYS A 889 0.02 -2.09 46.75
N LYS A 890 -1.16 -1.79 46.16
CA LYS A 890 -1.57 -0.65 45.30
C LYS A 890 -0.99 0.77 45.52
N GLU A 891 -0.23 1.06 46.57
CA GLU A 891 0.20 2.43 46.94
C GLU A 891 1.72 2.58 47.16
N LYS A 892 2.57 1.65 46.67
CA LYS A 892 3.95 1.50 47.20
C LYS A 892 5.09 1.47 46.19
N ILE A 893 4.89 1.89 44.94
CA ILE A 893 5.97 2.06 43.96
C ILE A 893 5.76 3.42 43.27
N ASN A 894 6.79 4.27 43.24
CA ASN A 894 6.70 5.63 42.68
C ASN A 894 7.41 5.72 41.33
N VAL A 895 8.63 5.19 41.23
CA VAL A 895 9.44 5.19 40.00
C VAL A 895 9.94 3.78 39.75
N VAL A 896 9.85 3.30 38.51
CA VAL A 896 10.43 2.02 38.08
C VAL A 896 11.41 2.29 36.94
N ILE A 897 12.65 1.84 37.11
CA ILE A 897 13.71 1.96 36.09
C ILE A 897 14.00 0.58 35.52
N LEU A 898 14.09 0.46 34.19
CA LEU A 898 14.43 -0.77 33.49
C LEU A 898 15.45 -0.46 32.38
N ASP A 899 16.46 -1.33 32.21
CA ASP A 899 17.46 -1.18 31.14
C ASP A 899 16.87 -1.26 29.74
N PHE A 900 15.78 -2.01 29.57
CA PHE A 900 15.13 -2.16 28.28
C PHE A 900 13.63 -2.10 28.45
N VAL A 901 13.01 -1.14 27.78
CA VAL A 901 11.56 -1.01 27.71
C VAL A 901 11.17 -0.86 26.25
N ASP A 902 10.21 -1.68 25.81
CA ASP A 902 9.56 -1.56 24.50
C ASP A 902 8.11 -1.09 24.68
N GLU A 903 7.48 -0.66 23.58
CA GLU A 903 6.12 -0.12 23.56
C GLU A 903 5.10 -1.03 24.27
N GLN A 904 5.27 -2.36 24.18
CA GLN A 904 4.41 -3.29 24.90
C GLN A 904 4.67 -3.26 26.41
N SER A 905 5.94 -3.32 26.82
CA SER A 905 6.35 -3.29 28.23
C SER A 905 5.98 -1.97 28.91
N SER A 906 6.12 -0.82 28.24
CA SER A 906 5.71 0.47 28.81
C SER A 906 4.21 0.54 29.02
N SER A 907 3.43 -0.03 28.10
CA SER A 907 1.97 -0.04 28.17
C SER A 907 1.49 -0.78 29.41
N GLU A 908 2.14 -1.91 29.69
CA GLU A 908 1.87 -2.75 30.83
C GLU A 908 2.19 -1.99 32.14
N ILE A 909 3.39 -1.37 32.26
CA ILE A 909 3.77 -0.60 33.47
C ILE A 909 2.77 0.53 33.76
N ILE A 910 2.36 1.28 32.74
CA ILE A 910 1.46 2.42 32.93
C ILE A 910 0.03 1.95 33.23
N SER A 911 -0.45 0.89 32.56
CA SER A 911 -1.77 0.30 32.86
C SER A 911 -1.88 -0.21 34.31
N LEU A 912 -0.78 -0.67 34.89
CA LEU A 912 -0.68 -1.11 36.28
C LEU A 912 -0.73 0.04 37.30
N ASN A 913 -0.46 1.29 36.89
CA ASN A 913 -0.49 2.46 37.77
C ASN A 913 -1.89 3.09 37.94
N GLY A 914 -2.87 2.76 37.09
CA GLY A 914 -4.25 3.25 37.20
C GLY A 914 -4.41 4.79 37.21
N PRO A 915 -5.63 5.33 37.28
CA PRO A 915 -5.89 6.77 37.13
C PRO A 915 -5.57 7.61 38.39
N ASN A 916 -4.70 7.14 39.29
CA ASN A 916 -4.46 7.78 40.59
C ASN A 916 -3.01 8.31 40.73
N PRO A 917 -2.67 9.48 40.16
CA PRO A 917 -1.60 10.29 40.72
C PRO A 917 -2.20 11.10 41.88
N LYS A 918 -2.32 10.48 43.07
CA LYS A 918 -2.55 11.25 44.30
C LYS A 918 -1.39 12.25 44.44
N SER A 919 -1.71 13.53 44.32
CA SER A 919 -0.94 14.72 44.69
C SER A 919 0.54 14.47 45.06
N ILE A 920 1.44 14.97 44.20
CA ILE A 920 2.82 15.27 44.61
C ILE A 920 2.75 16.45 45.59
N SER A 921 2.55 16.14 46.87
CA SER A 921 2.86 17.03 47.99
C SER A 921 4.35 16.84 48.27
N ILE A 922 5.19 17.70 47.70
CA ILE A 922 6.57 17.82 48.17
C ILE A 922 6.48 18.39 49.58
N ARG A 923 6.76 17.58 50.60
CA ARG A 923 6.88 18.13 51.95
C ARG A 923 8.19 18.88 52.10
#